data_AF-A0A918ZL46-F1
#
_entry.id   AF-A0A918ZL46-F1
#
_cell.length_a   1.000
_cell.length_b   1.000
_cell.length_c   1.000
_cell.angle_alpha   90.00
_cell.angle_beta   90.00
_cell.angle_gamma   90.00
#
_symmetry.space_group_name_H-M   'P 1'
#
loop_
_entity.id
_entity.type
_entity.pdbx_description
1 polymer ?
#
loop_
_entity_poly.entity_id
_entity_poly.type
_entity_poly.pdbx_seq_one_letter_code
_entity_poly.pdbx_strand_id
1 'polypeptide(L)'
;MGVLGACTPGADEASRSGGRRLLVRVSRSPTPTPTCAPDSLAQETIKKTEAASPGFGEAWSPFVHLCYGRPFKGGGRTPDVSAQGAPPVLVVANTGDSTTPYEGAQHMVRELGEDVGVLLTVRAEGHGSYACLEEYRSHGKGMPYAAPMSGVIDYGRFGERLKSVMPRWGDRARMSPEEFAAHLADTAPRWELLRRFQEEWGYEVPEDAVPWQRWSESEHRQYLRRLKGEAVGAGDADPFESVDVSLPIPAALDEWWELPFNSFTHSPRLYWTHPEYPPTLRPDPGGYGVAGGLPDDTALVPAGADRRVCVFKAEYEYCNEWGYAAADAGLPDPRVLATDSDEEWVLQAGSVSEFFLQLAVQRLPSYYGWTVYGDDDTERIVAWVRDELPTLGFEPWREVGQHITVYGAPDALVFHDTGYGDVELTVHGRTPQALEALGARMGLDWSERILTPRAVTEAPKPIALRAGDTDETGRWTVLSTSQETVESGTERSSASDAAGSWTVSGAIAVSGDEDGTLRARRLDSDAAPVVARPPSGPATALACIELPDEGALIASGHRNGTLYLWMPDSGDGPLEVARRRPKLTGLALTATAAGTALAACWRDDVVALWDIASGERADLDLGPGITDVRLDEDLRLTVCGPSGHAVVRLDADALWPARELMLRVVSFENAACATDADPEVVPRRLARLLSWDADDARRAIDELDVLLDPGRELCSAAVLAFAYLTQIGAAVGVGAHHCHVRRRVLGLALRIVAAMDTAEGRATDAAEEHWHAVAREMLRGIIPVLPDMLEEEDPATRTAGALLVAALPERDERADVLLRALAAGDPDPEVAAAAALALALGDATAVDTLVSAGWERADLDSLPQGG
;
A
#
# COMPACT_ATOMS: atom_id res chain seq x y z
N MET A 1 17.87 -58.27 -5.57
CA MET A 1 19.34 -58.35 -5.46
C MET A 1 19.80 -56.94 -5.21
N GLY A 2 20.11 -56.52 -3.97
CA GLY A 2 21.41 -56.74 -3.30
C GLY A 2 22.43 -55.78 -3.92
N VAL A 3 23.14 -54.89 -3.24
CA VAL A 3 24.06 -55.03 -2.08
C VAL A 3 24.68 -53.62 -1.90
N LEU A 4 24.52 -53.00 -0.72
CA LEU A 4 25.56 -52.61 0.27
C LEU A 4 26.66 -51.61 -0.14
N GLY A 5 26.87 -50.65 0.77
CA GLY A 5 28.07 -49.82 0.89
C GLY A 5 28.01 -48.85 2.08
N ALA A 6 28.06 -49.37 3.32
CA ALA A 6 28.27 -48.64 4.58
C ALA A 6 29.71 -48.04 4.63
N CYS A 7 30.02 -46.96 5.38
CA CYS A 7 30.27 -46.96 6.83
C CYS A 7 30.37 -45.53 7.46
N THR A 8 29.62 -45.36 8.56
CA THR A 8 29.78 -44.65 9.86
C THR A 8 31.18 -44.15 10.35
N PRO A 9 31.32 -43.51 11.56
CA PRO A 9 30.88 -42.16 12.00
C PRO A 9 32.00 -41.38 12.77
N GLY A 10 31.79 -40.09 13.07
CA GLY A 10 32.63 -39.32 14.00
C GLY A 10 31.78 -38.39 14.85
N ALA A 11 31.85 -38.56 16.17
CA ALA A 11 31.01 -37.96 17.19
C ALA A 11 31.62 -36.68 17.80
N ASP A 12 30.85 -36.11 18.74
CA ASP A 12 31.12 -35.01 19.70
C ASP A 12 30.73 -33.61 19.19
N GLU A 13 29.93 -32.78 19.86
CA GLU A 13 29.44 -32.74 21.24
C GLU A 13 28.17 -31.85 21.34
N ALA A 14 27.44 -31.99 22.45
CA ALA A 14 26.05 -31.60 22.65
C ALA A 14 25.77 -30.10 22.85
N SER A 15 24.62 -29.63 22.37
CA SER A 15 23.79 -28.68 23.12
C SER A 15 22.30 -29.05 22.98
N ARG A 16 21.64 -29.24 24.12
CA ARG A 16 20.21 -29.53 24.24
C ARG A 16 19.46 -28.20 24.39
N SER A 17 18.49 -27.93 23.54
CA SER A 17 17.29 -27.19 23.92
C SER A 17 16.09 -27.75 23.16
N GLY A 18 15.01 -28.02 23.89
CA GLY A 18 13.90 -28.84 23.45
C GLY A 18 12.94 -28.09 22.54
N GLY A 19 12.80 -28.57 21.30
CA GLY A 19 11.67 -28.27 20.43
C GLY A 19 11.28 -29.57 19.74
N ARG A 20 10.08 -30.10 20.04
CA ARG A 20 9.56 -31.31 19.40
C ARG A 20 9.26 -30.97 17.94
N ARG A 21 10.06 -31.49 16.99
CA ARG A 21 9.79 -31.43 15.56
C ARG A 21 8.71 -32.47 15.21
N LEU A 22 7.62 -32.03 14.60
CA LEU A 22 6.68 -32.89 13.90
C LEU A 22 7.25 -33.15 12.50
N LEU A 23 7.51 -34.40 12.15
CA LEU A 23 8.01 -34.81 10.82
C LEU A 23 6.83 -35.35 10.01
N VAL A 24 6.37 -34.59 9.02
CA VAL A 24 5.47 -35.10 7.96
C VAL A 24 6.29 -35.22 6.69
N ARG A 25 6.46 -36.44 6.18
CA ARG A 25 7.16 -36.72 4.92
C ARG A 25 6.13 -36.96 3.82
N VAL A 26 6.13 -36.11 2.80
CA VAL A 26 5.50 -36.41 1.51
C VAL A 26 6.59 -36.46 0.44
N SER A 27 6.73 -37.61 -0.20
CA SER A 27 7.74 -37.89 -1.23
C SER A 27 7.29 -37.30 -2.58
N ARG A 28 8.06 -36.36 -3.14
CA ARG A 28 7.96 -35.93 -4.55
C ARG A 28 8.98 -36.70 -5.42
N SER A 29 8.58 -37.10 -6.63
CA SER A 29 9.45 -37.60 -7.70
C SER A 29 8.91 -37.09 -9.05
N PRO A 30 9.78 -36.77 -10.02
CA PRO A 30 9.41 -36.00 -11.21
C PRO A 30 8.71 -36.85 -12.27
N THR A 31 7.89 -36.15 -13.04
CA THR A 31 6.97 -36.60 -14.08
C THR A 31 7.65 -37.19 -15.32
N PRO A 32 7.06 -38.24 -15.89
CA PRO A 32 6.84 -38.29 -17.33
C PRO A 32 5.34 -38.33 -17.66
N THR A 33 4.99 -37.77 -18.80
CA THR A 33 3.64 -37.69 -19.39
C THR A 33 2.89 -39.02 -19.38
N PRO A 34 1.61 -39.06 -18.93
CA PRO A 34 0.80 -40.26 -19.02
C PRO A 34 0.38 -40.51 -20.48
N THR A 35 0.56 -41.75 -20.95
CA THR A 35 -0.10 -42.28 -22.15
C THR A 35 -1.32 -43.07 -21.72
N CYS A 36 -2.47 -42.84 -22.39
CA CYS A 36 -3.73 -43.51 -22.08
C CYS A 36 -3.61 -45.05 -22.12
N ALA A 37 -4.22 -45.73 -21.15
CA ALA A 37 -4.34 -47.18 -21.15
C ALA A 37 -5.29 -47.68 -22.26
N PRO A 38 -5.14 -48.91 -22.78
CA PRO A 38 -6.06 -49.46 -23.76
C PRO A 38 -7.47 -49.68 -23.17
N ASP A 39 -8.51 -49.28 -23.93
CA ASP A 39 -9.93 -49.25 -23.52
C ASP A 39 -10.47 -50.53 -22.83
N SER A 40 -9.95 -51.70 -23.21
CA SER A 40 -10.41 -52.98 -22.64
C SER A 40 -10.09 -53.15 -21.15
N LEU A 41 -9.01 -52.53 -20.66
CA LEU A 41 -8.57 -52.64 -19.27
C LEU A 41 -9.31 -51.65 -18.34
N ALA A 42 -9.67 -50.48 -18.88
CA ALA A 42 -10.49 -49.47 -18.20
C ALA A 42 -11.91 -50.01 -17.93
N GLN A 43 -12.53 -50.64 -18.94
CA GLN A 43 -13.87 -51.22 -18.81
C GLN A 43 -13.95 -52.37 -17.79
N GLU A 44 -12.90 -53.19 -17.65
CA GLU A 44 -12.87 -54.27 -16.66
C GLU A 44 -12.71 -53.74 -15.21
N THR A 45 -11.98 -52.64 -15.05
CA THR A 45 -11.73 -52.00 -13.74
C THR A 45 -12.97 -51.23 -13.26
N ILE A 46 -13.66 -50.56 -14.18
CA ILE A 46 -14.95 -49.89 -13.93
C ILE A 46 -15.99 -50.89 -13.39
N LYS A 47 -16.16 -52.03 -14.09
CA LYS A 47 -17.09 -53.09 -13.67
C LYS A 47 -16.77 -53.72 -12.31
N LYS A 48 -15.48 -53.85 -11.97
CA LYS A 48 -15.05 -54.36 -10.65
C LYS A 48 -15.34 -53.39 -9.52
N THR A 49 -15.19 -52.08 -9.77
CA THR A 49 -15.44 -51.03 -8.76
C THR A 49 -16.93 -50.82 -8.51
N GLU A 50 -17.76 -50.88 -9.55
CA GLU A 50 -19.23 -50.91 -9.45
C GLU A 50 -19.72 -52.10 -8.63
N ALA A 51 -19.15 -53.29 -8.86
CA ALA A 51 -19.52 -54.50 -8.11
C ALA A 51 -19.02 -54.49 -6.65
N ALA A 52 -17.98 -53.72 -6.33
CA ALA A 52 -17.38 -53.67 -4.99
C ALA A 52 -18.10 -52.70 -4.02
N SER A 53 -18.79 -51.68 -4.56
CA SER A 53 -19.54 -50.72 -3.76
C SER A 53 -20.89 -50.41 -4.42
N PRO A 54 -22.00 -51.00 -3.94
CA PRO A 54 -23.31 -50.82 -4.56
C PRO A 54 -23.87 -49.39 -4.49
N GLY A 55 -23.38 -48.55 -3.57
CA GLY A 55 -23.88 -47.19 -3.38
C GLY A 55 -23.04 -46.08 -4.04
N PHE A 56 -21.72 -46.30 -4.20
CA PHE A 56 -20.81 -45.28 -4.74
C PHE A 56 -20.06 -45.75 -5.99
N GLY A 57 -20.10 -47.05 -6.29
CA GLY A 57 -19.33 -47.64 -7.37
C GLY A 57 -19.71 -47.11 -8.74
N GLU A 58 -21.01 -46.89 -9.00
CA GLU A 58 -21.50 -46.36 -10.29
C GLU A 58 -21.10 -44.89 -10.53
N ALA A 59 -21.11 -44.06 -9.48
CA ALA A 59 -20.72 -42.65 -9.58
C ALA A 59 -19.19 -42.47 -9.70
N TRP A 60 -18.39 -43.34 -9.08
CA TRP A 60 -16.94 -43.17 -9.00
C TRP A 60 -16.12 -44.06 -9.95
N SER A 61 -16.70 -45.14 -10.48
CA SER A 61 -16.00 -46.06 -11.39
C SER A 61 -15.31 -45.38 -12.58
N PRO A 62 -15.87 -44.34 -13.23
CA PRO A 62 -15.21 -43.66 -14.35
C PRO A 62 -13.96 -42.89 -13.93
N PHE A 63 -13.78 -42.59 -12.64
CA PHE A 63 -12.66 -41.78 -12.15
C PHE A 63 -11.54 -42.64 -11.55
N VAL A 64 -11.81 -43.90 -11.21
CA VAL A 64 -10.85 -44.78 -10.52
C VAL A 64 -9.67 -45.17 -11.41
N HIS A 65 -9.84 -45.14 -12.74
CA HIS A 65 -8.78 -45.45 -13.69
C HIS A 65 -7.86 -44.26 -14.01
N LEU A 66 -8.18 -43.03 -13.57
CA LEU A 66 -7.32 -41.84 -13.72
C LEU A 66 -5.93 -42.01 -13.08
N CYS A 67 -5.79 -42.99 -12.18
CA CYS A 67 -4.53 -43.35 -11.54
C CYS A 67 -3.92 -44.67 -12.05
N TYR A 68 -4.56 -45.35 -13.01
CA TYR A 68 -4.10 -46.65 -13.51
C TYR A 68 -2.88 -46.49 -14.41
N GLY A 69 -1.74 -47.07 -13.98
CA GLY A 69 -0.45 -46.93 -14.65
C GLY A 69 0.63 -46.22 -13.83
N ARG A 70 0.35 -45.79 -12.60
CA ARG A 70 1.41 -45.33 -11.66
C ARG A 70 2.38 -46.51 -11.36
N PRO A 71 3.71 -46.34 -11.44
CA PRO A 71 4.65 -47.47 -11.42
C PRO A 71 4.99 -48.01 -10.02
N PHE A 72 4.21 -47.72 -8.98
CA PHE A 72 4.58 -48.07 -7.58
C PHE A 72 3.49 -48.86 -6.85
N LYS A 73 3.88 -49.94 -6.16
CA LYS A 73 2.99 -50.74 -5.28
C LYS A 73 2.87 -50.04 -3.92
N GLY A 74 1.67 -49.60 -3.53
CA GLY A 74 1.42 -48.99 -2.21
C GLY A 74 1.69 -49.94 -1.03
N GLY A 75 2.13 -49.39 0.11
CA GLY A 75 2.42 -50.12 1.36
C GLY A 75 1.17 -50.69 2.07
N GLY A 76 1.39 -51.59 3.04
CA GLY A 76 0.34 -52.44 3.63
C GLY A 76 -0.75 -51.71 4.45
N ARG A 77 -1.95 -52.31 4.52
CA ARG A 77 -3.19 -51.76 5.10
C ARG A 77 -3.14 -51.36 6.59
N THR A 78 -2.15 -51.81 7.35
CA THR A 78 -1.99 -51.52 8.80
C THR A 78 -0.53 -51.25 9.11
N PRO A 79 -0.06 -49.99 9.01
CA PRO A 79 1.29 -49.62 9.42
C PRO A 79 1.44 -49.75 10.94
N ASP A 80 2.61 -50.17 11.42
CA ASP A 80 2.98 -50.15 12.83
C ASP A 80 3.22 -48.69 13.25
N VAL A 81 2.44 -48.21 14.22
CA VAL A 81 2.45 -46.82 14.71
C VAL A 81 2.89 -46.72 16.17
N SER A 82 3.44 -47.79 16.73
CA SER A 82 3.90 -47.81 18.12
C SER A 82 5.06 -46.82 18.34
N ALA A 83 4.96 -46.03 19.41
CA ALA A 83 5.86 -44.90 19.67
C ALA A 83 6.46 -44.94 21.09
N GLN A 84 6.84 -46.14 21.54
CA GLN A 84 7.26 -46.37 22.92
C GLN A 84 8.49 -45.52 23.31
N GLY A 85 8.37 -44.75 24.39
CA GLY A 85 9.39 -43.82 24.86
C GLY A 85 9.32 -42.41 24.25
N ALA A 86 8.38 -42.17 23.34
CA ALA A 86 8.12 -40.83 22.84
C ALA A 86 7.46 -39.94 23.91
N PRO A 87 7.70 -38.62 23.88
CA PRO A 87 7.02 -37.70 24.78
C PRO A 87 5.49 -37.67 24.52
N PRO A 88 4.63 -37.30 25.50
CA PRO A 88 3.19 -37.40 25.36
C PRO A 88 2.64 -36.69 24.12
N VAL A 89 1.80 -37.41 23.37
CA VAL A 89 1.15 -37.01 22.12
C VAL A 89 -0.34 -36.83 22.39
N LEU A 90 -0.81 -35.59 22.28
CA LEU A 90 -2.22 -35.27 22.43
C LEU A 90 -2.96 -35.63 21.15
N VAL A 91 -3.93 -36.52 21.24
CA VAL A 91 -4.87 -36.87 20.18
C VAL A 91 -6.17 -36.17 20.52
N VAL A 92 -6.68 -35.32 19.63
CA VAL A 92 -7.95 -34.62 19.82
C VAL A 92 -8.96 -35.26 18.90
N ALA A 93 -10.14 -35.62 19.43
CA ALA A 93 -11.18 -36.21 18.61
C ALA A 93 -12.57 -35.77 19.07
N ASN A 94 -13.41 -35.48 18.08
CA ASN A 94 -14.81 -35.17 18.25
C ASN A 94 -15.63 -36.46 18.30
N THR A 95 -16.66 -36.53 19.16
CA THR A 95 -17.49 -37.73 19.31
C THR A 95 -18.48 -37.95 18.17
N GLY A 96 -18.82 -36.91 17.40
CA GLY A 96 -19.77 -36.97 16.29
C GLY A 96 -19.15 -36.80 14.89
N ASP A 97 -17.88 -37.20 14.69
CA ASP A 97 -17.19 -37.13 13.40
C ASP A 97 -17.43 -38.42 12.56
N SER A 98 -18.12 -38.29 11.42
CA SER A 98 -18.47 -39.42 10.54
C SER A 98 -17.34 -39.89 9.63
N THR A 99 -16.33 -39.03 9.38
CA THR A 99 -15.26 -39.27 8.40
C THR A 99 -14.01 -39.82 9.09
N THR A 100 -13.75 -39.38 10.33
CA THR A 100 -12.73 -39.93 11.21
C THR A 100 -13.36 -40.37 12.55
N PRO A 101 -13.92 -41.60 12.61
CA PRO A 101 -14.65 -42.06 13.77
C PRO A 101 -13.83 -41.98 15.06
N TYR A 102 -14.48 -41.55 16.13
CA TYR A 102 -13.88 -41.35 17.44
C TYR A 102 -13.15 -42.62 17.96
N GLU A 103 -13.66 -43.82 17.65
CA GLU A 103 -13.02 -45.08 17.99
C GLU A 103 -11.63 -45.24 17.35
N GLY A 104 -11.41 -44.63 16.17
CA GLY A 104 -10.12 -44.60 15.49
C GLY A 104 -9.07 -43.81 16.28
N ALA A 105 -9.46 -42.68 16.87
CA ALA A 105 -8.60 -41.91 17.75
C ALA A 105 -8.28 -42.67 19.05
N GLN A 106 -9.27 -43.39 19.62
CA GLN A 106 -9.02 -44.27 20.77
C GLN A 106 -8.08 -45.43 20.42
N HIS A 107 -8.21 -46.00 19.21
CA HIS A 107 -7.33 -47.05 18.74
C HIS A 107 -5.90 -46.52 18.54
N MET A 108 -5.75 -45.36 17.92
CA MET A 108 -4.46 -44.70 17.73
C MET A 108 -3.75 -44.44 19.06
N VAL A 109 -4.47 -43.93 20.07
CA VAL A 109 -3.92 -43.71 21.42
C VAL A 109 -3.42 -45.00 22.06
N ARG A 110 -4.14 -46.12 21.87
CA ARG A 110 -3.69 -47.45 22.36
C ARG A 110 -2.46 -47.95 21.62
N GLU A 111 -2.43 -47.83 20.29
CA GLU A 111 -1.31 -48.30 19.47
C GLU A 111 -0.04 -47.47 19.69
N LEU A 112 -0.16 -46.18 20.03
CA LEU A 112 0.98 -45.32 20.38
C LEU A 112 1.72 -45.77 21.66
N GLY A 113 1.03 -46.48 22.57
CA GLY A 113 1.57 -47.06 23.81
C GLY A 113 1.02 -46.41 25.09
N GLU A 114 0.96 -47.17 26.19
CA GLU A 114 0.22 -46.86 27.44
C GLU A 114 0.58 -45.53 28.15
N ASP A 115 1.73 -44.91 27.82
CA ASP A 115 2.18 -43.64 28.43
C ASP A 115 2.47 -42.51 27.41
N VAL A 116 2.10 -42.72 26.13
CA VAL A 116 2.43 -41.80 25.03
C VAL A 116 1.19 -41.09 24.51
N GLY A 117 0.12 -41.82 24.18
CA GLY A 117 -1.11 -41.21 23.66
C GLY A 117 -1.98 -40.63 24.78
N VAL A 118 -2.37 -39.36 24.66
CA VAL A 118 -3.32 -38.69 25.57
C VAL A 118 -4.52 -38.23 24.75
N LEU A 119 -5.73 -38.72 25.05
CA LEU A 119 -6.93 -38.37 24.28
C LEU A 119 -7.67 -37.18 24.91
N LEU A 120 -7.90 -36.12 24.15
CA LEU A 120 -8.85 -35.06 24.45
C LEU A 120 -10.14 -35.30 23.68
N THR A 121 -11.21 -35.60 24.42
CA THR A 121 -12.54 -35.82 23.87
C THR A 121 -13.31 -34.51 23.80
N VAL A 122 -13.67 -34.09 22.59
CA VAL A 122 -14.64 -33.00 22.39
C VAL A 122 -16.01 -33.64 22.17
N ARG A 123 -16.99 -33.25 22.99
CA ARG A 123 -18.38 -33.72 22.83
C ARG A 123 -19.15 -32.75 21.94
N ALA A 124 -19.04 -32.93 20.63
CA ALA A 124 -19.74 -32.16 19.61
C ALA A 124 -20.11 -33.07 18.42
N GLU A 125 -20.75 -32.51 17.40
CA GLU A 125 -21.04 -33.14 16.11
C GLU A 125 -20.25 -32.42 15.00
N GLY A 126 -19.95 -33.09 13.89
CA GLY A 126 -19.21 -32.50 12.75
C GLY A 126 -17.72 -32.91 12.65
N HIS A 127 -17.08 -32.58 11.53
CA HIS A 127 -15.69 -32.97 11.23
C HIS A 127 -14.70 -31.92 11.79
N GLY A 128 -13.78 -32.33 12.67
CA GLY A 128 -12.81 -31.44 13.33
C GLY A 128 -13.34 -30.65 14.55
N SER A 129 -12.54 -29.75 15.14
CA SER A 129 -12.92 -28.94 16.33
C SER A 129 -12.16 -27.59 16.41
N TYR A 130 -12.85 -26.45 16.29
CA TYR A 130 -12.34 -25.06 16.41
C TYR A 130 -13.17 -24.23 17.42
N ALA A 131 -12.61 -23.18 18.05
CA ALA A 131 -13.29 -22.36 19.09
C ALA A 131 -13.37 -20.86 18.70
N CYS A 132 -14.52 -20.21 18.95
CA CYS A 132 -14.80 -18.77 18.71
C CYS A 132 -15.40 -18.09 19.98
N LEU A 133 -15.29 -16.76 20.13
CA LEU A 133 -15.87 -15.95 21.22
C LEU A 133 -16.46 -14.61 20.71
N GLU A 134 -17.64 -14.24 21.24
CA GLU A 134 -18.53 -13.10 20.91
C GLU A 134 -18.46 -11.86 21.86
N GLU A 135 -18.98 -10.72 21.34
CA GLU A 135 -19.60 -9.49 21.93
C GLU A 135 -18.88 -8.53 22.92
N TYR A 136 -18.92 -7.20 22.64
CA TYR A 136 -19.26 -6.15 23.64
C TYR A 136 -19.81 -4.83 23.02
N ARG A 137 -20.97 -4.39 23.52
CA ARG A 137 -21.67 -3.11 23.22
C ARG A 137 -21.18 -1.92 24.05
N SER A 138 -21.35 -0.73 23.45
CA SER A 138 -21.18 0.67 23.91
C SER A 138 -21.61 1.05 25.35
N HIS A 139 -20.92 2.03 25.98
CA HIS A 139 -21.48 3.14 26.81
C HIS A 139 -20.45 4.29 27.09
N GLY A 140 -20.69 5.50 26.55
CA GLY A 140 -20.70 6.79 27.29
C GLY A 140 -19.43 7.58 27.73
N LYS A 141 -19.19 8.70 27.02
CA LYS A 141 -18.70 10.06 27.42
C LYS A 141 -17.20 10.37 27.65
N GLY A 142 -16.69 11.29 26.81
CA GLY A 142 -15.67 12.30 27.16
C GLY A 142 -14.74 12.71 26.01
N MET A 143 -14.99 13.86 25.37
CA MET A 143 -14.07 14.55 24.42
C MET A 143 -13.50 15.81 25.12
N PRO A 144 -12.38 16.47 24.68
CA PRO A 144 -12.34 17.03 23.33
C PRO A 144 -10.97 17.16 22.60
N TYR A 145 -11.09 17.23 21.26
CA TYR A 145 -10.16 17.72 20.23
C TYR A 145 -8.85 16.98 19.92
N ALA A 146 -8.95 16.01 19.01
CA ALA A 146 -8.13 16.05 17.79
C ALA A 146 -9.07 16.46 16.64
N ALA A 147 -8.81 17.59 16.00
CA ALA A 147 -9.59 17.99 14.83
C ALA A 147 -9.31 17.03 13.67
N PRO A 148 -10.31 16.64 12.88
CA PRO A 148 -10.11 15.78 11.72
C PRO A 148 -9.49 16.60 10.58
N MET A 149 -8.35 16.17 10.01
CA MET A 149 -7.82 16.76 8.77
C MET A 149 -8.66 16.34 7.55
N SER A 150 -9.90 16.84 7.44
CA SER A 150 -10.83 16.47 6.35
C SER A 150 -11.77 17.61 5.91
N GLY A 151 -11.29 18.86 5.90
CA GLY A 151 -12.04 20.00 5.39
C GLY A 151 -11.23 20.83 4.40
N VAL A 152 -11.88 21.29 3.33
CA VAL A 152 -11.28 22.23 2.35
C VAL A 152 -10.95 23.53 3.05
N ILE A 153 -9.69 23.98 2.96
CA ILE A 153 -9.25 25.25 3.53
C ILE A 153 -9.34 26.35 2.49
N ASP A 154 -10.14 27.36 2.79
CA ASP A 154 -10.30 28.52 1.92
C ASP A 154 -9.16 29.54 2.13
N TYR A 155 -8.08 29.42 1.34
CA TYR A 155 -7.03 30.44 1.33
C TYR A 155 -7.47 31.75 0.69
N GLY A 156 -8.61 31.78 -0.01
CA GLY A 156 -9.20 33.01 -0.51
C GLY A 156 -9.54 33.99 0.63
N ARG A 157 -9.83 33.47 1.83
CA ARG A 157 -10.07 34.28 3.03
C ARG A 157 -8.84 34.47 3.92
N PHE A 158 -7.66 34.04 3.47
CA PHE A 158 -6.44 34.16 4.27
C PHE A 158 -6.08 35.61 4.59
N GLY A 159 -6.32 36.56 3.66
CA GLY A 159 -6.09 37.98 3.92
C GLY A 159 -6.92 38.54 5.07
N GLU A 160 -8.10 37.98 5.34
CA GLU A 160 -8.92 38.34 6.51
C GLU A 160 -8.28 37.80 7.80
N ARG A 161 -7.80 36.54 7.79
CA ARG A 161 -7.05 35.93 8.90
C ARG A 161 -5.82 36.76 9.24
N LEU A 162 -5.03 37.13 8.22
CA LEU A 162 -3.84 37.96 8.38
C LEU A 162 -4.17 39.31 9.01
N LYS A 163 -5.10 40.06 8.42
CA LYS A 163 -5.49 41.40 8.92
C LYS A 163 -6.05 41.37 10.34
N SER A 164 -6.65 40.27 10.78
CA SER A 164 -7.22 40.16 12.12
C SER A 164 -6.19 40.03 13.25
N VAL A 165 -4.94 39.67 12.92
CA VAL A 165 -3.86 39.46 13.90
C VAL A 165 -2.59 40.27 13.60
N MET A 166 -2.42 40.72 12.35
CA MET A 166 -1.26 41.48 11.88
C MET A 166 -1.73 42.64 10.99
N PRO A 167 -1.96 43.83 11.57
CA PRO A 167 -2.36 44.99 10.81
C PRO A 167 -1.19 45.59 10.04
N ARG A 168 -1.45 45.96 8.78
CA ARG A 168 -0.46 46.60 7.90
C ARG A 168 0.05 47.90 8.50
N TRP A 169 1.33 48.18 8.26
CA TRP A 169 2.00 49.35 8.82
C TRP A 169 1.28 50.68 8.55
N GLY A 170 0.84 50.90 7.31
CA GLY A 170 0.11 52.12 6.93
C GLY A 170 -1.26 52.26 7.59
N ASP A 171 -1.86 51.15 8.02
CA ASP A 171 -3.15 51.15 8.71
C ASP A 171 -3.00 51.36 10.22
N ARG A 172 -1.81 51.11 10.80
CA ARG A 172 -1.53 51.37 12.22
C ARG A 172 -1.76 52.82 12.62
N ALA A 173 -1.45 53.77 11.73
CA ALA A 173 -1.68 55.19 11.97
C ALA A 173 -3.17 55.58 11.98
N ARG A 174 -4.06 54.72 11.47
CA ARG A 174 -5.51 54.91 11.42
C ARG A 174 -6.23 54.16 12.55
N MET A 175 -5.51 53.35 13.33
CA MET A 175 -6.05 52.59 14.45
C MET A 175 -6.17 53.47 15.69
N SER A 176 -7.14 53.17 16.54
CA SER A 176 -7.17 53.76 17.87
C SER A 176 -5.95 53.27 18.69
N PRO A 177 -5.41 54.09 19.61
CA PRO A 177 -4.34 53.68 20.51
C PRO A 177 -4.66 52.40 21.27
N GLU A 178 -5.93 52.17 21.62
CA GLU A 178 -6.39 50.97 22.32
C GLU A 178 -6.35 49.71 21.42
N GLU A 179 -6.80 49.81 20.16
CA GLU A 179 -6.74 48.70 19.19
C GLU A 179 -5.30 48.33 18.84
N PHE A 180 -4.44 49.33 18.68
CA PHE A 180 -3.03 49.13 18.41
C PHE A 180 -2.30 48.54 19.62
N ALA A 181 -2.57 49.03 20.84
CA ALA A 181 -2.02 48.47 22.06
C ALA A 181 -2.49 47.02 22.31
N ALA A 182 -3.74 46.67 21.98
CA ALA A 182 -4.24 45.30 22.08
C ALA A 182 -3.48 44.33 21.16
N HIS A 183 -3.18 44.73 19.91
CA HIS A 183 -2.38 43.94 18.97
C HIS A 183 -0.93 43.76 19.43
N LEU A 184 -0.37 44.72 20.16
CA LEU A 184 0.99 44.63 20.70
C LEU A 184 1.07 43.84 22.02
N ALA A 185 -0.04 43.77 22.77
CA ALA A 185 -0.07 43.14 24.09
C ALA A 185 -0.27 41.61 24.03
N ASP A 186 -1.02 41.10 23.05
CA ASP A 186 -1.22 39.66 22.86
C ASP A 186 -0.62 39.20 21.53
N THR A 187 0.59 38.64 21.61
CA THR A 187 1.35 38.17 20.46
C THR A 187 1.07 36.69 20.14
N ALA A 188 0.30 35.98 20.97
CA ALA A 188 -0.03 34.58 20.73
C ALA A 188 -0.86 34.38 19.43
N PRO A 189 -1.86 35.22 19.09
CA PRO A 189 -2.65 35.05 17.87
C PRO A 189 -1.84 35.12 16.57
N ARG A 190 -0.81 35.97 16.52
CA ARG A 190 0.03 36.12 15.32
C ARG A 190 0.93 34.89 15.10
N TRP A 191 1.49 34.33 16.17
CA TRP A 191 2.31 33.10 16.09
C TRP A 191 1.45 31.85 15.94
N GLU A 192 0.23 31.85 16.47
CA GLU A 192 -0.78 30.82 16.22
C GLU A 192 -1.19 30.76 14.75
N LEU A 193 -1.30 31.91 14.06
CA LEU A 193 -1.55 31.94 12.62
C LEU A 193 -0.39 31.29 11.84
N LEU A 194 0.86 31.57 12.22
CA LEU A 194 2.03 30.88 11.67
C LEU A 194 1.98 29.38 11.95
N ARG A 195 1.80 28.96 13.21
CA ARG A 195 1.70 27.55 13.59
C ARG A 195 0.66 26.81 12.75
N ARG A 196 -0.55 27.36 12.68
CA ARG A 196 -1.64 26.80 11.88
C ARG A 196 -1.29 26.72 10.42
N PHE A 197 -0.71 27.76 9.82
CA PHE A 197 -0.31 27.71 8.41
C PHE A 197 0.69 26.57 8.16
N GLN A 198 1.68 26.38 9.04
CA GLN A 198 2.64 25.28 8.93
C GLN A 198 1.94 23.91 8.98
N GLU A 199 1.05 23.70 9.95
CA GLU A 199 0.26 22.47 10.11
C GLU A 199 -0.69 22.23 8.93
N GLU A 200 -1.32 23.29 8.42
CA GLU A 200 -2.17 23.26 7.24
C GLU A 200 -1.41 22.77 5.99
N TRP A 201 -0.10 23.03 5.92
CA TRP A 201 0.78 22.54 4.85
C TRP A 201 1.54 21.26 5.23
N GLY A 202 1.18 20.60 6.35
CA GLY A 202 1.76 19.32 6.73
C GLY A 202 3.18 19.39 7.30
N TYR A 203 3.63 20.57 7.73
CA TYR A 203 4.88 20.69 8.49
C TYR A 203 4.64 20.31 9.95
N GLU A 204 5.42 19.35 10.43
CA GLU A 204 5.53 18.98 11.84
C GLU A 204 6.98 19.10 12.28
N VAL A 205 7.21 19.48 13.54
CA VAL A 205 8.56 19.50 14.11
C VAL A 205 9.05 18.06 14.24
N PRO A 206 10.19 17.68 13.63
CA PRO A 206 10.70 16.32 13.77
C PRO A 206 11.00 15.99 15.25
N GLU A 207 10.66 14.77 15.68
CA GLU A 207 10.77 14.35 17.09
C GLU A 207 12.19 14.46 17.67
N ASP A 208 13.21 14.33 16.82
CA ASP A 208 14.64 14.41 17.17
C ASP A 208 15.29 15.75 16.76
N ALA A 209 14.52 16.71 16.25
CA ALA A 209 15.07 17.97 15.76
C ALA A 209 15.60 18.83 16.91
N VAL A 210 16.93 18.95 16.99
CA VAL A 210 17.58 19.94 17.83
C VAL A 210 17.46 21.31 17.15
N PRO A 211 16.79 22.31 17.75
CA PRO A 211 16.66 23.62 17.15
C PRO A 211 18.03 24.27 17.01
N TRP A 212 18.23 25.01 15.91
CA TRP A 212 19.39 25.88 15.74
C TRP A 212 19.47 26.84 16.92
N GLN A 213 20.50 26.65 17.74
CA GLN A 213 20.77 27.48 18.89
C GLN A 213 21.13 28.91 18.47
N ARG A 214 20.56 29.88 19.17
CA ARG A 214 20.83 31.31 18.98
C ARG A 214 22.31 31.64 19.05
N TRP A 215 23.00 31.00 20.00
CA TRP A 215 24.42 31.19 20.27
C TRP A 215 25.03 29.89 20.79
N SER A 216 26.32 29.68 20.49
CA SER A 216 27.17 28.85 21.32
C SER A 216 27.39 29.50 22.70
N GLU A 217 27.77 28.69 23.69
CA GLU A 217 28.09 29.19 25.03
C GLU A 217 29.26 30.20 25.02
N SER A 218 30.18 30.07 24.07
CA SER A 218 31.28 31.02 23.85
C SER A 218 30.79 32.35 23.30
N GLU A 219 29.94 32.34 22.28
CA GLU A 219 29.37 33.54 21.67
C GLU A 219 28.51 34.30 22.66
N HIS A 220 27.65 33.60 23.41
CA HIS A 220 26.82 34.22 24.44
C HIS A 220 27.67 34.93 25.51
N ARG A 221 28.76 34.31 25.97
CA ARG A 221 29.69 34.93 26.92
C ARG A 221 30.39 36.16 26.35
N GLN A 222 30.81 36.13 25.09
CA GLN A 222 31.44 37.26 24.42
C GLN A 222 30.46 38.43 24.26
N TYR A 223 29.22 38.15 23.85
CA TYR A 223 28.16 39.14 23.76
C TYR A 223 27.88 39.82 25.11
N LEU A 224 27.78 39.04 26.20
CA LEU A 224 27.60 39.57 27.55
C LEU A 224 28.77 40.46 28.02
N ARG A 225 30.01 40.16 27.60
CA ARG A 225 31.17 41.01 27.90
C ARG A 225 31.07 42.34 27.17
N ARG A 226 30.69 42.32 25.89
CA ARG A 226 30.50 43.52 25.07
C ARG A 226 29.38 44.41 25.62
N LEU A 227 28.25 43.82 26.03
CA LEU A 227 27.17 44.53 26.74
C LEU A 227 27.65 45.21 28.03
N LYS A 228 28.62 44.63 28.73
CA LYS A 228 29.22 45.19 29.96
C LYS A 228 30.36 46.19 29.69
N GLY A 229 30.75 46.39 28.44
CA GLY A 229 31.90 47.23 28.07
C GLY A 229 33.25 46.63 28.46
N GLU A 230 33.34 45.31 28.63
CA GLU A 230 34.59 44.61 28.94
C GLU A 230 35.43 44.42 27.65
N ALA A 231 36.76 44.55 27.75
CA ALA A 231 37.65 44.42 26.60
C ALA A 231 37.68 42.97 26.05
N VAL A 232 37.43 42.83 24.75
CA VAL A 232 37.67 41.58 23.99
C VAL A 232 39.18 41.46 23.76
N GLY A 233 39.75 40.28 23.97
CA GLY A 233 41.21 40.08 23.94
C GLY A 233 41.84 40.47 22.61
N ALA A 234 43.04 41.06 22.64
CA ALA A 234 43.72 41.68 21.49
C ALA A 234 44.22 40.71 20.38
N GLY A 235 43.61 39.54 20.22
CA GLY A 235 44.07 38.49 19.29
C GLY A 235 42.99 37.65 18.62
N ASP A 236 41.73 37.73 19.06
CA ASP A 236 40.61 37.04 18.41
C ASP A 236 39.78 38.10 17.66
N ALA A 237 39.39 37.83 16.41
CA ALA A 237 38.45 38.69 15.69
C ALA A 237 37.15 38.78 16.50
N ASP A 238 36.66 40.00 16.77
CA ASP A 238 35.42 40.21 17.52
C ASP A 238 34.25 39.81 16.62
N PRO A 239 33.54 38.70 16.89
CA PRO A 239 32.45 38.23 16.02
C PRO A 239 31.23 39.16 16.04
N PHE A 240 31.21 40.15 16.94
CA PHE A 240 30.13 41.14 17.07
C PHE A 240 30.59 42.56 16.71
N GLU A 241 31.67 42.71 15.94
CA GLU A 241 32.17 44.01 15.48
C GLU A 241 31.10 44.81 14.73
N SER A 242 30.31 44.14 13.89
CA SER A 242 29.20 44.71 13.12
C SER A 242 27.90 44.89 13.90
N VAL A 243 27.87 44.53 15.19
CA VAL A 243 26.69 44.68 16.07
C VAL A 243 26.80 45.97 16.90
N ASP A 244 25.76 46.80 16.84
CA ASP A 244 25.58 47.96 17.71
C ASP A 244 24.71 47.57 18.92
N VAL A 245 25.38 47.23 20.00
CA VAL A 245 24.77 46.81 21.27
C VAL A 245 23.97 47.92 21.98
N SER A 246 24.03 49.17 21.50
CA SER A 246 23.20 50.25 22.04
C SER A 246 21.77 50.24 21.50
N LEU A 247 21.55 49.56 20.37
CA LEU A 247 20.23 49.38 19.78
C LEU A 247 19.55 48.14 20.39
N PRO A 248 18.28 48.24 20.80
CA PRO A 248 17.53 47.09 21.28
C PRO A 248 17.21 46.12 20.13
N ILE A 249 17.11 44.83 20.47
CA ILE A 249 16.61 43.80 19.56
C ILE A 249 15.07 43.82 19.63
N PRO A 250 14.34 43.87 18.50
CA PRO A 250 12.89 43.82 18.49
C PRO A 250 12.35 42.56 19.18
N ALA A 251 11.35 42.74 20.05
CA ALA A 251 10.75 41.65 20.82
C ALA A 251 10.20 40.52 19.92
N ALA A 252 9.62 40.85 18.75
CA ALA A 252 9.12 39.86 17.81
C ALA A 252 10.21 38.92 17.26
N LEU A 253 11.46 39.40 17.12
CA LEU A 253 12.58 38.58 16.67
C LEU A 253 13.01 37.60 17.76
N ASP A 254 13.04 38.06 19.02
CA ASP A 254 13.30 37.21 20.19
C ASP A 254 12.23 36.14 20.38
N GLU A 255 10.96 36.54 20.32
CA GLU A 255 9.82 35.64 20.44
C GLU A 255 9.87 34.56 19.35
N TRP A 256 10.08 34.96 18.09
CA TRP A 256 10.16 34.04 16.96
C TRP A 256 11.24 32.97 17.16
N TRP A 257 12.44 33.38 17.61
CA TRP A 257 13.56 32.44 17.81
C TRP A 257 13.22 31.36 18.85
N GLU A 258 12.46 31.71 19.88
CA GLU A 258 12.08 30.81 20.98
C GLU A 258 10.80 30.00 20.71
N LEU A 259 10.13 30.16 19.57
CA LEU A 259 8.91 29.41 19.29
C LEU A 259 9.24 27.89 19.21
N PRO A 260 8.54 27.03 19.97
CA PRO A 260 8.80 25.59 19.98
C PRO A 260 8.41 24.89 18.66
N PHE A 261 7.70 25.59 17.78
CA PHE A 261 7.30 25.13 16.46
C PHE A 261 8.00 25.88 15.32
N ASN A 262 9.09 26.59 15.61
CA ASN A 262 9.81 27.39 14.62
C ASN A 262 10.44 26.49 13.55
N SER A 263 9.79 26.37 12.41
CA SER A 263 10.25 25.55 11.28
C SER A 263 11.64 25.94 10.78
N PHE A 264 12.04 27.21 10.93
CA PHE A 264 13.36 27.66 10.52
C PHE A 264 14.46 27.11 11.43
N THR A 265 14.28 27.14 12.75
CA THR A 265 15.32 26.66 13.68
C THR A 265 15.40 25.13 13.65
N HIS A 266 14.28 24.43 13.47
CA HIS A 266 14.26 22.97 13.39
C HIS A 266 14.62 22.42 12.01
N SER A 267 14.42 23.18 10.93
CA SER A 267 14.64 22.74 9.55
C SER A 267 15.17 23.88 8.65
N PRO A 268 16.36 24.44 8.94
CA PRO A 268 16.86 25.63 8.23
C PRO A 268 17.07 25.43 6.73
N ARG A 269 17.29 24.18 6.30
CA ARG A 269 17.43 23.81 4.88
C ARG A 269 16.17 24.02 4.06
N LEU A 270 14.99 24.16 4.67
CA LEU A 270 13.76 24.54 3.96
C LEU A 270 13.82 25.98 3.44
N TYR A 271 14.66 26.82 4.04
CA TYR A 271 14.63 28.26 3.85
C TYR A 271 15.83 28.84 3.10
N TRP A 272 16.94 28.10 2.99
CA TRP A 272 18.17 28.48 2.27
C TRP A 272 18.67 29.91 2.58
N THR A 273 18.66 30.27 3.86
CA THR A 273 19.01 31.62 4.32
C THR A 273 19.85 31.54 5.60
N HIS A 274 20.73 32.52 5.79
CA HIS A 274 21.53 32.70 6.99
C HIS A 274 20.82 33.62 7.97
N PRO A 275 20.56 33.19 9.22
CA PRO A 275 20.09 34.09 10.27
C PRO A 275 21.28 34.91 10.81
N GLU A 276 21.03 36.19 11.10
CA GLU A 276 21.98 37.04 11.80
C GLU A 276 21.40 37.43 13.16
N TYR A 277 22.01 36.91 14.22
CA TYR A 277 21.56 37.16 15.57
C TYR A 277 22.77 37.31 16.53
N PRO A 278 22.95 38.47 17.20
CA PRO A 278 22.15 39.69 17.09
C PRO A 278 22.20 40.32 15.69
N PRO A 279 21.22 41.14 15.32
CA PRO A 279 21.22 41.81 14.03
C PRO A 279 22.48 42.66 13.81
N THR A 280 23.10 42.55 12.64
CA THR A 280 24.31 43.31 12.26
C THR A 280 23.96 44.59 11.51
N LEU A 281 24.88 45.54 11.41
CA LEU A 281 24.62 46.84 10.79
C LEU A 281 24.99 46.88 9.31
N ARG A 282 24.22 47.68 8.56
CA ARG A 282 24.57 48.20 7.24
C ARG A 282 24.59 49.74 7.24
N PRO A 283 25.64 50.39 6.70
CA PRO A 283 26.85 49.77 6.16
C PRO A 283 27.65 49.06 7.26
N ASP A 284 28.21 47.90 6.93
CA ASP A 284 28.95 47.08 7.89
C ASP A 284 30.33 47.69 8.18
N PRO A 285 30.69 47.92 9.46
CA PRO A 285 31.99 48.49 9.84
C PRO A 285 33.21 47.65 9.42
N GLY A 286 33.06 46.32 9.38
CA GLY A 286 34.08 45.35 8.96
C GLY A 286 34.10 45.10 7.46
N GLY A 287 33.17 45.68 6.70
CA GLY A 287 33.09 45.55 5.24
C GLY A 287 32.50 44.23 4.75
N TYR A 288 31.84 43.46 5.61
CA TYR A 288 31.09 42.26 5.26
C TYR A 288 29.60 42.60 5.00
N GLY A 289 29.04 42.15 3.89
CA GLY A 289 27.66 42.48 3.48
C GLY A 289 27.62 43.24 2.16
N VAL A 290 26.49 43.14 1.47
CA VAL A 290 26.36 43.65 0.08
C VAL A 290 25.75 45.05 0.01
N ALA A 291 24.98 45.47 1.01
CA ALA A 291 24.26 46.74 0.95
C ALA A 291 24.84 47.87 1.82
N GLY A 292 24.62 49.10 1.37
CA GLY A 292 24.84 50.31 2.15
C GLY A 292 23.74 50.57 3.20
N GLY A 293 23.78 51.74 3.83
CA GLY A 293 22.65 52.23 4.61
C GLY A 293 21.52 52.76 3.71
N LEU A 294 20.43 53.24 4.32
CA LEU A 294 19.32 53.84 3.59
C LEU A 294 19.75 55.14 2.88
N PRO A 295 19.31 55.38 1.62
CA PRO A 295 19.60 56.61 0.88
C PRO A 295 19.12 57.88 1.57
N ASP A 296 19.75 59.02 1.24
CA ASP A 296 19.46 60.30 1.87
C ASP A 296 18.03 60.83 1.59
N ASP A 297 17.45 60.47 0.45
CA ASP A 297 16.13 60.87 -0.04
C ASP A 297 15.04 59.80 0.18
N THR A 298 15.36 58.73 0.93
CA THR A 298 14.40 57.64 1.20
C THR A 298 13.14 58.14 1.93
N ALA A 299 11.99 57.57 1.55
CA ALA A 299 10.73 57.73 2.28
C ALA A 299 10.54 56.68 3.39
N LEU A 300 11.47 55.72 3.53
CA LEU A 300 11.34 54.62 4.48
C LEU A 300 11.51 55.06 5.94
N VAL A 301 12.30 56.11 6.18
CA VAL A 301 12.50 56.70 7.52
C VAL A 301 12.29 58.22 7.48
N PRO A 302 11.90 58.86 8.61
CA PRO A 302 11.80 60.32 8.67
C PRO A 302 13.13 61.03 8.39
N ALA A 303 13.06 62.28 7.91
CA ALA A 303 14.24 63.10 7.70
C ALA A 303 15.03 63.29 9.01
N GLY A 304 16.33 62.99 8.98
CA GLY A 304 17.23 63.08 10.14
C GLY A 304 17.20 61.88 11.10
N ALA A 305 16.44 60.82 10.79
CA ALA A 305 16.47 59.57 11.53
C ALA A 305 17.77 58.77 11.27
N ASP A 306 18.06 57.78 12.11
CA ASP A 306 19.18 56.85 11.90
C ASP A 306 18.93 56.04 10.61
N ARG A 307 19.82 56.21 9.63
CA ARG A 307 19.72 55.60 8.29
C ARG A 307 20.40 54.24 8.18
N ARG A 308 21.03 53.75 9.25
CA ARG A 308 21.59 52.41 9.26
C ARG A 308 20.46 51.37 9.21
N VAL A 309 20.76 50.19 8.68
CA VAL A 309 19.85 49.04 8.68
C VAL A 309 20.42 47.96 9.58
N CYS A 310 19.59 47.39 10.45
CA CYS A 310 19.91 46.21 11.25
C CYS A 310 19.46 44.96 10.49
N VAL A 311 20.41 44.26 9.88
CA VAL A 311 20.20 43.00 9.14
C VAL A 311 20.10 41.86 10.14
N PHE A 312 19.02 41.09 10.06
CA PHE A 312 18.80 39.91 10.90
C PHE A 312 18.77 38.62 10.10
N LYS A 313 18.92 38.71 8.77
CA LYS A 313 18.88 37.58 7.86
C LYS A 313 19.51 37.94 6.52
N ALA A 314 20.23 37.00 5.93
CA ALA A 314 20.74 37.09 4.57
C ALA A 314 20.42 35.81 3.80
N GLU A 315 20.44 35.89 2.48
CA GLU A 315 20.39 34.73 1.60
C GLU A 315 21.73 33.98 1.62
N TYR A 316 21.76 32.73 1.16
CA TYR A 316 22.94 31.86 1.30
C TYR A 316 24.18 32.39 0.58
N GLU A 317 23.99 33.00 -0.59
CA GLU A 317 25.06 33.63 -1.37
C GLU A 317 25.36 35.07 -0.93
N TYR A 318 24.65 35.56 0.11
CA TYR A 318 24.70 36.94 0.59
C TYR A 318 24.38 37.99 -0.49
N CYS A 319 23.73 37.60 -1.59
CA CYS A 319 23.29 38.51 -2.64
C CYS A 319 22.01 39.28 -2.27
N ASN A 320 21.32 38.86 -1.20
CA ASN A 320 20.12 39.50 -0.71
C ASN A 320 20.08 39.50 0.82
N GLU A 321 19.70 40.63 1.43
CA GLU A 321 19.67 40.85 2.87
C GLU A 321 18.29 41.33 3.32
N TRP A 322 17.87 40.93 4.53
CA TRP A 322 16.66 41.40 5.18
C TRP A 322 16.97 42.02 6.54
N GLY A 323 16.40 43.20 6.77
CA GLY A 323 16.67 43.97 7.97
C GLY A 323 15.54 44.91 8.34
N TYR A 324 15.72 45.66 9.42
CA TYR A 324 14.86 46.77 9.82
C TYR A 324 15.69 48.04 10.00
N ALA A 325 15.09 49.20 9.78
CA ALA A 325 15.81 50.47 9.99
C ALA A 325 16.24 50.61 11.45
N ALA A 326 17.47 51.07 11.71
CA ALA A 326 17.97 51.31 13.06
C ALA A 326 17.09 52.32 13.83
N ALA A 327 16.48 53.28 13.12
CA ALA A 327 15.48 54.20 13.68
C ALA A 327 14.23 53.50 14.23
N ASP A 328 13.89 52.32 13.71
CA ASP A 328 12.73 51.52 14.10
C ASP A 328 13.10 50.42 15.14
N ALA A 329 14.38 50.29 15.54
CA ALA A 329 14.86 49.23 16.42
C ALA A 329 14.16 49.20 17.80
N GLY A 330 13.74 50.36 18.31
CA GLY A 330 13.00 50.47 19.57
C GLY A 330 11.55 49.97 19.51
N LEU A 331 11.04 49.62 18.34
CA LEU A 331 9.70 49.08 18.17
C LEU A 331 9.71 47.56 18.42
N PRO A 332 8.66 47.02 19.06
CA PRO A 332 8.59 45.58 19.34
C PRO A 332 8.46 44.72 18.07
N ASP A 333 7.89 45.27 16.99
CA ASP A 333 7.63 44.56 15.72
C ASP A 333 7.74 45.55 14.53
N PRO A 334 8.98 45.95 14.14
CA PRO A 334 9.25 46.94 13.10
C PRO A 334 9.04 46.39 11.69
N ARG A 335 8.94 47.27 10.69
CA ARG A 335 8.90 46.87 9.27
C ARG A 335 10.17 46.13 8.87
N VAL A 336 10.01 45.19 7.94
CA VAL A 336 11.12 44.50 7.31
C VAL A 336 11.37 45.07 5.93
N LEU A 337 12.64 45.38 5.68
CA LEU A 337 13.18 45.79 4.40
C LEU A 337 13.97 44.62 3.82
N ALA A 338 14.01 44.54 2.49
CA ALA A 338 14.89 43.65 1.74
C ALA A 338 15.76 44.49 0.82
N THR A 339 16.95 44.01 0.50
CA THR A 339 17.69 44.52 -0.66
C THR A 339 17.03 44.03 -1.95
N ASP A 340 17.12 44.78 -3.03
CA ASP A 340 16.77 44.29 -4.36
C ASP A 340 18.02 44.01 -5.20
N SER A 341 17.84 43.71 -6.49
CA SER A 341 18.94 43.41 -7.42
C SER A 341 19.92 44.57 -7.64
N ASP A 342 19.52 45.80 -7.32
CA ASP A 342 20.36 47.00 -7.41
C ASP A 342 20.98 47.36 -6.04
N GLU A 343 20.90 46.43 -5.08
CA GLU A 343 21.35 46.60 -3.69
C GLU A 343 20.61 47.75 -2.95
N GLU A 344 19.44 48.15 -3.44
CA GLU A 344 18.59 49.18 -2.82
C GLU A 344 17.64 48.57 -1.80
N TRP A 345 17.40 49.28 -0.70
CA TRP A 345 16.47 48.85 0.35
C TRP A 345 15.02 49.13 -0.05
N VAL A 346 14.22 48.08 -0.15
CA VAL A 346 12.78 48.11 -0.46
C VAL A 346 11.95 47.50 0.67
N LEU A 347 10.65 47.84 0.74
CA LEU A 347 9.74 47.26 1.72
C LEU A 347 9.46 45.79 1.38
N GLN A 348 9.69 44.90 2.35
CA GLN A 348 9.38 43.47 2.24
C GLN A 348 8.12 43.08 3.02
N ALA A 349 7.96 43.60 4.24
CA ALA A 349 6.81 43.27 5.08
C ALA A 349 6.45 44.39 6.06
N GLY A 350 5.19 44.45 6.44
CA GLY A 350 4.69 45.42 7.41
C GLY A 350 5.22 45.22 8.83
N SER A 351 5.72 44.03 9.16
CA SER A 351 6.34 43.72 10.44
C SER A 351 7.29 42.50 10.37
N VAL A 352 8.08 42.27 11.42
CA VAL A 352 8.94 41.07 11.58
C VAL A 352 8.09 39.82 11.68
N SER A 353 6.99 39.86 12.43
CA SER A 353 6.06 38.72 12.52
C SER A 353 5.39 38.40 11.18
N GLU A 354 4.99 39.42 10.42
CA GLU A 354 4.44 39.24 9.06
C GLU A 354 5.47 38.64 8.12
N PHE A 355 6.73 39.11 8.18
CA PHE A 355 7.82 38.58 7.38
C PHE A 355 8.04 37.07 7.59
N PHE A 356 8.07 36.59 8.84
CA PHE A 356 8.30 35.16 9.08
C PHE A 356 7.13 34.28 8.63
N LEU A 357 5.89 34.77 8.75
CA LEU A 357 4.73 34.10 8.16
C LEU A 357 4.83 34.07 6.64
N GLN A 358 5.15 35.20 6.01
CA GLN A 358 5.32 35.26 4.55
C GLN A 358 6.46 34.34 4.09
N LEU A 359 7.58 34.31 4.81
CA LEU A 359 8.70 33.42 4.52
C LEU A 359 8.26 31.94 4.56
N ALA A 360 7.45 31.54 5.53
CA ALA A 360 6.86 30.20 5.56
C ALA A 360 5.93 29.95 4.36
N VAL A 361 5.13 30.94 3.96
CA VAL A 361 4.29 30.88 2.74
C VAL A 361 5.12 30.71 1.47
N GLN A 362 6.30 31.33 1.37
CA GLN A 362 7.17 31.20 0.20
C GLN A 362 7.89 29.84 0.11
N ARG A 363 8.09 29.15 1.24
CA ARG A 363 8.96 27.97 1.30
C ARG A 363 8.25 26.65 1.55
N LEU A 364 7.25 26.62 2.43
CA LEU A 364 6.59 25.36 2.79
C LEU A 364 5.75 24.77 1.65
N PRO A 365 4.93 25.54 0.91
CA PRO A 365 4.11 24.99 -0.16
C PRO A 365 4.91 24.32 -1.28
N SER A 366 6.09 24.83 -1.62
CA SER A 366 6.96 24.21 -2.63
C SER A 366 7.62 22.92 -2.17
N TYR A 367 7.74 22.74 -0.85
CA TYR A 367 8.30 21.54 -0.26
C TYR A 367 7.22 20.49 0.01
N TYR A 368 6.11 20.87 0.65
CA TYR A 368 5.06 19.97 1.13
C TYR A 368 3.82 19.90 0.22
N GLY A 369 3.68 20.81 -0.75
CA GLY A 369 2.56 20.88 -1.67
C GLY A 369 2.78 20.17 -2.99
N TRP A 370 1.68 19.72 -3.59
CA TRP A 370 1.65 19.34 -5.00
C TRP A 370 1.84 20.61 -5.83
N THR A 371 2.56 20.52 -6.94
CA THR A 371 3.01 21.71 -7.66
C THR A 371 2.74 21.62 -9.15
N VAL A 372 2.26 22.72 -9.73
CA VAL A 372 2.22 22.93 -11.18
C VAL A 372 3.06 24.17 -11.49
N TYR A 373 3.97 24.06 -12.46
CA TYR A 373 4.78 25.17 -12.96
C TYR A 373 4.29 25.59 -14.34
N GLY A 374 3.92 26.86 -14.46
CA GLY A 374 3.57 27.51 -15.73
C GLY A 374 2.47 26.80 -16.54
N ASP A 375 2.03 27.48 -17.59
CA ASP A 375 1.14 26.92 -18.61
C ASP A 375 1.44 27.57 -19.96
N ASP A 376 1.02 26.93 -21.06
CA ASP A 376 1.25 27.44 -22.41
C ASP A 376 0.53 28.79 -22.65
N ASP A 377 -0.48 29.10 -21.81
CA ASP A 377 -1.25 30.34 -21.84
C ASP A 377 -1.16 31.12 -20.50
N THR A 378 0.07 31.31 -20.02
CA THR A 378 0.35 31.98 -18.72
C THR A 378 -0.28 33.38 -18.64
N GLU A 379 -0.28 34.17 -19.72
CA GLU A 379 -0.90 35.51 -19.74
C GLU A 379 -2.40 35.47 -19.43
N ARG A 380 -3.15 34.55 -20.05
CA ARG A 380 -4.60 34.39 -19.79
C ARG A 380 -4.85 33.93 -18.36
N ILE A 381 -4.04 33.02 -17.85
CA ILE A 381 -4.18 32.50 -16.49
C ILE A 381 -3.93 33.61 -15.47
N VAL A 382 -2.86 34.39 -15.64
CA VAL A 382 -2.54 35.51 -14.75
C VAL A 382 -3.65 36.55 -14.76
N ALA A 383 -4.23 36.86 -15.92
CA ALA A 383 -5.39 37.75 -16.02
C ALA A 383 -6.58 37.20 -15.22
N TRP A 384 -6.91 35.92 -15.39
CA TRP A 384 -7.99 35.27 -14.63
C TRP A 384 -7.70 35.27 -13.12
N VAL A 385 -6.48 34.93 -12.70
CA VAL A 385 -6.07 34.89 -11.29
C VAL A 385 -6.24 36.25 -10.62
N ARG A 386 -5.84 37.33 -11.31
CA ARG A 386 -5.97 38.70 -10.80
C ARG A 386 -7.43 39.14 -10.64
N ASP A 387 -8.31 38.67 -11.51
CA ASP A 387 -9.73 39.05 -11.50
C ASP A 387 -10.55 38.20 -10.52
N GLU A 388 -10.21 36.92 -10.36
CA GLU A 388 -11.07 35.92 -9.68
C GLU A 388 -10.56 35.49 -8.31
N LEU A 389 -9.26 35.61 -8.02
CA LEU A 389 -8.68 35.20 -6.75
C LEU A 389 -8.23 36.41 -5.91
N PRO A 390 -8.54 36.43 -4.61
CA PRO A 390 -8.04 37.47 -3.72
C PRO A 390 -6.56 37.22 -3.37
N THR A 391 -5.82 38.32 -3.15
CA THR A 391 -4.44 38.23 -2.65
C THR A 391 -4.42 37.82 -1.17
N LEU A 392 -3.35 37.15 -0.74
CA LEU A 392 -3.15 36.79 0.67
C LEU A 392 -2.97 37.99 1.60
N GLY A 393 -2.78 39.19 1.03
CA GLY A 393 -2.67 40.43 1.81
C GLY A 393 -1.25 40.79 2.26
N PHE A 394 -0.22 40.06 1.83
CA PHE A 394 1.18 40.44 2.02
C PHE A 394 1.61 41.56 1.06
N GLU A 395 2.73 42.22 1.39
CA GLU A 395 3.52 42.95 0.39
C GLU A 395 4.23 41.95 -0.55
N PRO A 396 4.59 42.33 -1.77
CA PRO A 396 5.22 41.38 -2.69
C PRO A 396 6.59 40.87 -2.20
N TRP A 397 6.92 39.61 -2.50
CA TRP A 397 8.23 39.01 -2.15
C TRP A 397 9.34 39.57 -3.05
N ARG A 398 10.48 39.95 -2.47
CA ARG A 398 11.54 40.74 -3.14
C ARG A 398 12.91 40.07 -3.31
N GLU A 399 13.03 38.81 -2.89
CA GLU A 399 14.29 38.09 -2.94
C GLU A 399 14.93 38.09 -4.34
N VAL A 400 16.20 38.51 -4.43
CA VAL A 400 16.99 38.49 -5.68
C VAL A 400 16.26 39.13 -6.87
N GLY A 401 15.57 40.25 -6.63
CA GLY A 401 14.85 41.00 -7.67
C GLY A 401 13.52 40.38 -8.10
N GLN A 402 13.03 39.36 -7.38
CA GLN A 402 11.68 38.84 -7.57
C GLN A 402 10.61 39.88 -7.17
N HIS A 403 9.40 39.68 -7.68
CA HIS A 403 8.25 40.48 -7.35
C HIS A 403 7.01 39.58 -7.30
N ILE A 404 6.95 38.72 -6.29
CA ILE A 404 5.91 37.68 -6.17
C ILE A 404 4.69 38.19 -5.42
N THR A 405 3.53 38.12 -6.07
CA THR A 405 2.22 38.24 -5.40
C THR A 405 1.59 36.86 -5.23
N VAL A 406 1.07 36.58 -4.03
CA VAL A 406 0.43 35.29 -3.71
C VAL A 406 -1.09 35.46 -3.63
N TYR A 407 -1.82 34.60 -4.33
CA TYR A 407 -3.28 34.55 -4.38
C TYR A 407 -3.81 33.27 -3.73
N GLY A 408 -4.97 33.39 -3.09
CA GLY A 408 -5.58 32.31 -2.32
C GLY A 408 -6.73 31.64 -3.06
N ALA A 409 -6.73 30.31 -3.09
CA ALA A 409 -7.81 29.48 -3.60
C ALA A 409 -8.18 28.38 -2.58
N PRO A 410 -9.30 27.68 -2.74
CA PRO A 410 -9.62 26.52 -1.92
C PRO A 410 -8.51 25.45 -2.03
N ASP A 411 -7.87 25.13 -0.91
CA ASP A 411 -6.73 24.23 -0.75
C ASP A 411 -5.51 24.51 -1.65
N ALA A 412 -5.42 25.70 -2.25
CA ALA A 412 -4.34 26.04 -3.16
C ALA A 412 -3.88 27.50 -3.04
N LEU A 413 -2.63 27.72 -3.42
CA LEU A 413 -1.98 29.03 -3.50
C LEU A 413 -1.39 29.22 -4.89
N VAL A 414 -1.58 30.40 -5.45
CA VAL A 414 -1.02 30.79 -6.75
C VAL A 414 0.03 31.87 -6.53
N PHE A 415 1.25 31.61 -6.99
CA PHE A 415 2.40 32.50 -6.91
C PHE A 415 2.64 33.07 -8.30
N HIS A 416 2.58 34.39 -8.41
CA HIS A 416 2.78 35.10 -9.66
C HIS A 416 3.91 36.10 -9.50
N ASP A 417 5.01 35.86 -10.20
CA ASP A 417 6.23 36.67 -10.18
C ASP A 417 6.26 37.63 -11.37
N THR A 418 6.34 38.93 -11.09
CA THR A 418 6.53 39.98 -12.12
C THR A 418 7.94 40.52 -12.18
N GLY A 419 8.85 39.98 -11.37
CA GLY A 419 10.24 40.38 -11.27
C GLY A 419 11.15 39.49 -12.11
N TYR A 420 12.35 39.25 -11.60
CA TYR A 420 13.40 38.48 -12.28
C TYR A 420 13.40 36.98 -11.95
N GLY A 421 12.30 36.41 -11.45
CA GLY A 421 12.23 34.98 -11.15
C GLY A 421 12.29 34.09 -12.39
N ASP A 422 12.80 32.86 -12.21
CA ASP A 422 12.91 31.84 -13.25
C ASP A 422 11.55 31.36 -13.79
N VAL A 423 10.48 31.51 -13.00
CA VAL A 423 9.15 31.02 -13.30
C VAL A 423 8.12 32.10 -12.97
N GLU A 424 7.39 32.57 -14.00
CA GLU A 424 6.37 33.61 -13.86
C GLU A 424 5.14 33.16 -13.03
N LEU A 425 4.74 31.89 -13.16
CA LEU A 425 3.57 31.34 -12.46
C LEU A 425 3.87 29.97 -11.85
N THR A 426 3.66 29.85 -10.54
CA THR A 426 3.72 28.58 -9.81
C THR A 426 2.45 28.39 -8.98
N VAL A 427 1.88 27.18 -9.01
CA VAL A 427 0.67 26.85 -8.24
C VAL A 427 0.97 25.70 -7.30
N HIS A 428 0.66 25.88 -6.02
CA HIS A 428 0.79 24.85 -5.00
C HIS A 428 -0.56 24.44 -4.45
N GLY A 429 -0.83 23.14 -4.37
CA GLY A 429 -2.04 22.58 -3.78
C GLY A 429 -1.72 21.70 -2.59
N ARG A 430 -2.58 21.71 -1.58
CA ARG A 430 -2.52 20.77 -0.45
C ARG A 430 -2.89 19.34 -0.83
N THR A 431 -3.54 19.17 -1.98
CA THR A 431 -3.91 17.88 -2.58
C THR A 431 -3.81 18.02 -4.10
N PRO A 432 -3.64 16.92 -4.85
CA PRO A 432 -3.69 16.97 -6.31
C PRO A 432 -5.08 17.38 -6.81
N GLN A 433 -6.16 16.97 -6.11
CA GLN A 433 -7.54 17.32 -6.48
C GLN A 433 -7.81 18.83 -6.36
N ALA A 434 -7.16 19.52 -5.42
CA ALA A 434 -7.27 20.98 -5.32
C ALA A 434 -6.70 21.69 -6.56
N LEU A 435 -5.60 21.16 -7.12
CA LEU A 435 -5.00 21.67 -8.35
C LEU A 435 -5.88 21.36 -9.57
N GLU A 436 -6.40 20.14 -9.68
CA GLU A 436 -7.32 19.76 -10.74
C GLU A 436 -8.58 20.64 -10.72
N ALA A 437 -9.17 20.86 -9.54
CA ALA A 437 -10.35 21.71 -9.38
C ALA A 437 -10.05 23.18 -9.75
N LEU A 438 -8.88 23.69 -9.39
CA LEU A 438 -8.46 25.04 -9.74
C LEU A 438 -8.20 25.18 -11.25
N GLY A 439 -7.50 24.23 -11.87
CA GLY A 439 -7.29 24.17 -13.31
C GLY A 439 -8.60 24.11 -14.08
N ALA A 440 -9.55 23.28 -13.64
CA ALA A 440 -10.87 23.17 -14.25
C ALA A 440 -11.65 24.50 -14.22
N ARG A 441 -11.52 25.31 -13.16
CA ARG A 441 -12.12 26.66 -13.10
C ARG A 441 -11.53 27.63 -14.14
N MET A 442 -10.29 27.41 -14.55
CA MET A 442 -9.60 28.17 -15.60
C MET A 442 -9.79 27.58 -17.01
N GLY A 443 -10.52 26.45 -17.12
CA GLY A 443 -10.67 25.69 -18.36
C GLY A 443 -9.41 24.95 -18.79
N LEU A 444 -8.60 24.50 -17.84
CA LEU A 444 -7.33 23.79 -18.05
C LEU A 444 -7.39 22.39 -17.43
N ASP A 445 -6.62 21.46 -18.01
CA ASP A 445 -6.36 20.14 -17.45
C ASP A 445 -4.89 20.04 -17.01
N TRP A 446 -4.68 19.90 -15.70
CA TRP A 446 -3.35 19.80 -15.10
C TRP A 446 -3.00 18.38 -14.64
N SER A 447 -3.86 17.39 -14.87
CA SER A 447 -3.71 16.03 -14.33
C SER A 447 -2.32 15.42 -14.57
N GLU A 448 -1.76 15.58 -15.78
CA GLU A 448 -0.42 15.08 -16.14
C GLU A 448 0.74 16.02 -15.74
N ARG A 449 0.45 17.26 -15.34
CA ARG A 449 1.44 18.31 -15.01
C ARG A 449 1.69 18.44 -13.50
N ILE A 450 0.86 17.80 -12.67
CA ILE A 450 0.98 17.89 -11.21
C ILE A 450 2.20 17.11 -10.73
N LEU A 451 3.15 17.83 -10.15
CA LEU A 451 4.32 17.29 -9.50
C LEU A 451 4.03 16.95 -8.03
N THR A 452 4.60 15.86 -7.56
CA THR A 452 4.52 15.44 -6.16
C THR A 452 5.40 16.30 -5.25
N PRO A 453 5.02 16.52 -3.98
CA PRO A 453 5.81 17.28 -3.02
C PRO A 453 7.24 16.76 -2.85
N ARG A 454 8.20 17.66 -2.55
CA ARG A 454 9.59 17.31 -2.22
C ARG A 454 9.72 16.67 -0.83
N ALA A 455 8.84 17.06 0.08
CA ALA A 455 8.70 16.56 1.45
C ALA A 455 8.22 15.11 1.53
N VAL A 456 8.03 14.43 0.38
CA VAL A 456 8.06 12.97 0.31
C VAL A 456 9.51 12.48 0.56
N THR A 457 10.07 12.94 1.67
CA THR A 457 11.16 12.36 2.45
C THR A 457 10.48 11.87 3.72
N GLU A 458 10.01 10.62 3.70
CA GLU A 458 9.75 9.92 4.94
C GLU A 458 11.04 9.95 5.76
N ALA A 459 11.06 10.74 6.84
CA ALA A 459 11.95 10.44 7.95
C ALA A 459 11.65 8.99 8.31
N PRO A 460 12.66 8.11 8.34
CA PRO A 460 12.37 6.70 8.40
C PRO A 460 11.82 6.43 9.80
N LYS A 461 10.51 6.17 9.84
CA LYS A 461 9.77 5.91 11.06
C LYS A 461 10.36 4.65 11.72
N PRO A 462 10.31 4.50 13.04
CA PRO A 462 10.68 3.24 13.67
C PRO A 462 9.69 2.15 13.27
N ILE A 463 10.15 0.89 13.23
CA ILE A 463 9.25 -0.26 13.04
C ILE A 463 8.23 -0.27 14.20
N ALA A 464 6.96 -0.17 13.85
CA ALA A 464 5.86 -0.09 14.82
C ALA A 464 5.39 -1.45 15.37
N LEU A 465 5.83 -2.56 14.76
CA LEU A 465 5.43 -3.92 15.12
C LEU A 465 5.90 -4.35 16.51
N ARG A 466 5.09 -5.18 17.18
CA ARG A 466 5.37 -5.82 18.46
C ARG A 466 5.22 -7.32 18.35
N ALA A 467 5.98 -8.07 19.14
CA ALA A 467 5.85 -9.53 19.20
C ALA A 467 4.43 -9.93 19.60
N GLY A 468 3.81 -10.80 18.78
CA GLY A 468 2.42 -11.23 18.92
C GLY A 468 1.40 -10.46 18.08
N ASP A 469 1.79 -9.36 17.44
CA ASP A 469 0.89 -8.66 16.52
C ASP A 469 0.50 -9.59 15.35
N THR A 470 -0.76 -9.50 14.91
CA THR A 470 -1.34 -10.30 13.83
C THR A 470 -2.38 -9.43 13.13
N ASP A 471 -2.66 -9.70 11.85
CA ASP A 471 -3.87 -9.15 11.24
C ASP A 471 -5.11 -9.98 11.60
N GLU A 472 -6.29 -9.36 11.43
CA GLU A 472 -7.59 -9.96 11.71
C GLU A 472 -7.91 -11.17 10.81
N THR A 473 -7.18 -11.28 9.70
CA THR A 473 -7.34 -12.31 8.67
C THR A 473 -6.41 -13.51 8.86
N GLY A 474 -5.48 -13.44 9.82
CA GLY A 474 -4.51 -14.49 10.12
C GLY A 474 -3.39 -14.67 9.08
N ARG A 475 -3.19 -13.71 8.16
CA ARG A 475 -2.17 -13.79 7.08
C ARG A 475 -0.76 -13.72 7.62
N TRP A 476 -0.57 -13.06 8.77
CA TRP A 476 0.74 -12.90 9.37
C TRP A 476 0.70 -12.80 10.89
N THR A 477 1.78 -13.21 11.55
CA THR A 477 1.99 -13.03 13.00
C THR A 477 3.43 -12.65 13.28
N VAL A 478 3.67 -11.59 14.06
CA VAL A 478 5.00 -11.19 14.49
C VAL A 478 5.52 -12.17 15.54
N LEU A 479 6.60 -12.87 15.23
CA LEU A 479 7.27 -13.81 16.11
C LEU A 479 8.16 -13.10 17.12
N SER A 480 8.92 -12.10 16.66
CA SER A 480 9.90 -11.39 17.48
C SER A 480 10.19 -10.00 16.92
N THR A 481 10.65 -9.13 17.80
CA THR A 481 11.11 -7.78 17.49
C THR A 481 12.41 -7.54 18.22
N SER A 482 13.41 -6.98 17.55
CA SER A 482 14.68 -6.58 18.16
C SER A 482 14.93 -5.10 17.91
N GLN A 483 15.43 -4.40 18.93
CA GLN A 483 15.87 -3.01 18.85
C GLN A 483 17.38 -2.90 18.54
N GLU A 484 18.05 -4.02 18.29
CA GLU A 484 19.44 -4.04 17.82
C GLU A 484 19.47 -3.99 16.29
N THR A 485 20.26 -3.06 15.75
CA THR A 485 20.61 -3.02 14.33
C THR A 485 21.31 -4.31 13.96
N VAL A 486 20.76 -5.05 12.99
CA VAL A 486 21.43 -6.22 12.44
C VAL A 486 22.63 -5.74 11.63
N GLU A 487 23.85 -5.91 12.15
CA GLU A 487 25.01 -5.98 11.27
C GLU A 487 24.78 -7.14 10.29
N SER A 488 24.89 -6.84 9.00
CA SER A 488 24.61 -7.72 7.86
C SER A 488 25.49 -8.98 7.86
N GLY A 489 25.10 -9.97 8.67
CA GLY A 489 25.71 -11.29 8.72
C GLY A 489 25.16 -12.23 7.66
N THR A 490 25.55 -12.02 6.40
CA THR A 490 25.78 -12.99 5.30
C THR A 490 25.94 -12.19 4.00
N GLU A 491 27.19 -12.01 3.56
CA GLU A 491 27.67 -11.53 2.25
C GLU A 491 26.74 -10.65 1.39
N ARG A 492 26.19 -9.57 1.95
CA ARG A 492 26.06 -8.32 1.21
C ARG A 492 27.03 -7.34 1.85
N SER A 493 28.20 -7.16 1.23
CA SER A 493 29.03 -6.02 1.61
C SER A 493 28.32 -4.76 1.15
N SER A 494 27.69 -4.08 2.10
CA SER A 494 27.53 -2.64 2.04
C SER A 494 28.93 -2.02 2.07
N ALA A 495 29.57 -1.92 0.90
CA ALA A 495 30.69 -1.01 0.70
C ALA A 495 30.13 0.27 0.09
N SER A 496 30.02 1.32 0.92
CA SER A 496 29.99 2.67 0.40
C SER A 496 31.30 2.96 -0.33
N ASP A 497 31.21 3.80 -1.36
CA ASP A 497 32.29 4.52 -2.04
C ASP A 497 32.71 4.08 -3.47
N ALA A 498 31.96 3.18 -4.15
CA ALA A 498 32.01 3.10 -5.62
C ALA A 498 30.74 2.47 -6.24
N ALA A 499 30.11 3.21 -7.16
CA ALA A 499 28.95 2.91 -8.02
C ALA A 499 28.52 1.42 -8.20
N GLY A 500 27.30 1.10 -7.75
CA GLY A 500 26.48 -0.05 -8.21
C GLY A 500 25.92 -0.97 -7.11
N SER A 501 24.64 -1.36 -7.21
CA SER A 501 24.01 -2.42 -6.37
C SER A 501 24.33 -3.80 -6.96
N TRP A 502 24.54 -4.83 -6.13
CA TRP A 502 24.75 -6.20 -6.61
C TRP A 502 24.21 -7.27 -5.64
N THR A 503 23.94 -8.47 -6.17
CA THR A 503 23.47 -9.63 -5.41
C THR A 503 23.96 -10.95 -6.06
N VAL A 504 24.02 -12.03 -5.28
CA VAL A 504 24.46 -13.37 -5.71
C VAL A 504 23.54 -14.44 -5.13
N SER A 505 23.21 -15.45 -5.93
CA SER A 505 22.46 -16.64 -5.50
C SER A 505 22.95 -17.86 -6.27
N GLY A 506 23.46 -18.87 -5.56
CA GLY A 506 24.07 -20.06 -6.16
C GLY A 506 25.24 -19.68 -7.09
N ALA A 507 25.15 -20.05 -8.37
CA ALA A 507 26.12 -19.69 -9.39
C ALA A 507 25.79 -18.36 -10.12
N ILE A 508 24.77 -17.60 -9.72
CA ILE A 508 24.34 -16.40 -10.43
C ILE A 508 24.75 -15.13 -9.67
N ALA A 509 25.39 -14.19 -10.36
CA ALA A 509 25.67 -12.85 -9.88
C ALA A 509 24.94 -11.81 -10.72
N VAL A 510 24.34 -10.81 -10.06
CA VAL A 510 23.62 -9.71 -10.69
C VAL A 510 24.15 -8.39 -10.17
N SER A 511 24.38 -7.41 -11.06
CA SER A 511 24.72 -6.05 -10.69
C SER A 511 23.90 -5.03 -11.46
N GLY A 512 23.69 -3.86 -10.86
CA GLY A 512 23.05 -2.70 -11.48
C GLY A 512 23.97 -1.49 -11.39
N ASP A 513 24.12 -0.78 -12.50
CA ASP A 513 24.88 0.48 -12.55
C ASP A 513 24.00 1.72 -12.34
N GLU A 514 24.66 2.89 -12.20
CA GLU A 514 23.98 4.18 -12.00
C GLU A 514 23.11 4.59 -13.18
N ASP A 515 23.42 4.10 -14.38
CA ASP A 515 22.65 4.36 -15.60
C ASP A 515 21.40 3.43 -15.72
N GLY A 516 21.18 2.55 -14.74
CA GLY A 516 20.06 1.60 -14.73
C GLY A 516 20.28 0.34 -15.56
N THR A 517 21.47 0.13 -16.11
CA THR A 517 21.84 -1.11 -16.79
C THR A 517 22.08 -2.21 -15.77
N LEU A 518 21.38 -3.32 -15.95
CA LEU A 518 21.52 -4.53 -15.16
C LEU A 518 22.38 -5.54 -15.90
N ARG A 519 23.26 -6.24 -15.18
CA ARG A 519 24.15 -7.28 -15.71
C ARG A 519 24.00 -8.55 -14.89
N ALA A 520 23.64 -9.65 -15.54
CA ALA A 520 23.54 -10.97 -14.93
C ALA A 520 24.64 -11.89 -15.48
N ARG A 521 25.35 -12.61 -14.62
CA ARG A 521 26.42 -13.54 -15.01
C ARG A 521 26.33 -14.83 -14.21
N ARG A 522 26.53 -15.95 -14.92
CA ARG A 522 26.87 -17.23 -14.32
C ARG A 522 28.35 -17.27 -13.91
N LEU A 523 28.63 -17.49 -12.64
CA LEU A 523 29.98 -17.56 -12.05
C LEU A 523 30.74 -18.84 -12.41
N ASP A 524 30.01 -19.89 -12.79
CA ASP A 524 30.55 -21.18 -13.25
C ASP A 524 30.80 -21.22 -14.77
N SER A 525 30.61 -20.09 -15.47
CA SER A 525 30.72 -19.97 -16.92
C SER A 525 31.56 -18.77 -17.33
N ASP A 526 32.39 -18.95 -18.36
CA ASP A 526 33.14 -17.87 -19.01
C ASP A 526 32.28 -17.05 -20.00
N ALA A 527 30.98 -17.33 -20.08
CA ALA A 527 30.07 -16.58 -20.94
C ALA A 527 30.00 -15.09 -20.55
N ALA A 528 29.82 -14.25 -21.56
CA ALA A 528 29.60 -12.81 -21.34
C ALA A 528 28.32 -12.60 -20.50
N PRO A 529 28.28 -11.58 -19.63
CA PRO A 529 27.10 -11.29 -18.85
C PRO A 529 25.94 -10.90 -19.77
N VAL A 530 24.74 -11.38 -19.46
CA VAL A 530 23.51 -10.90 -20.08
C VAL A 530 23.24 -9.51 -19.54
N VAL A 531 22.94 -8.58 -20.45
CA VAL A 531 22.75 -7.17 -20.14
C VAL A 531 21.34 -6.78 -20.54
N ALA A 532 20.62 -6.09 -19.66
CA ALA A 532 19.43 -5.37 -20.10
C ALA A 532 19.24 -4.04 -19.37
N ARG A 533 18.40 -3.19 -19.96
CA ARG A 533 18.28 -1.76 -19.64
C ARG A 533 16.81 -1.40 -19.47
N PRO A 534 16.24 -1.61 -18.28
CA PRO A 534 14.88 -1.21 -17.98
C PRO A 534 14.70 0.33 -18.09
N PRO A 535 13.55 0.83 -18.54
CA PRO A 535 13.26 2.26 -18.69
C PRO A 535 12.88 2.92 -17.35
N SER A 536 13.73 2.80 -16.32
CA SER A 536 13.36 3.14 -14.93
C SER A 536 14.47 3.77 -14.09
N GLY A 537 15.61 4.09 -14.68
CA GLY A 537 16.76 4.67 -13.99
C GLY A 537 17.48 3.67 -13.06
N PRO A 538 18.39 4.14 -12.18
CA PRO A 538 19.25 3.25 -11.38
C PRO A 538 18.47 2.27 -10.51
N ALA A 539 18.96 1.03 -10.48
CA ALA A 539 18.46 -0.02 -9.60
C ALA A 539 18.80 0.30 -8.13
N THR A 540 17.81 0.18 -7.26
CA THR A 540 17.91 0.49 -5.83
C THR A 540 17.84 -0.75 -4.95
N ALA A 541 17.29 -1.84 -5.46
CA ALA A 541 17.30 -3.16 -4.83
C ALA A 541 17.40 -4.25 -5.90
N LEU A 542 18.06 -5.37 -5.57
CA LEU A 542 18.23 -6.53 -6.46
C LEU A 542 18.03 -7.81 -5.67
N ALA A 543 17.36 -8.80 -6.26
CA ALA A 543 17.26 -10.16 -5.75
C ALA A 543 17.36 -11.16 -6.91
N CYS A 544 17.89 -12.35 -6.65
CA CYS A 544 17.95 -13.42 -7.65
C CYS A 544 17.83 -14.80 -7.00
N ILE A 545 17.33 -15.76 -7.78
CA ILE A 545 17.25 -17.16 -7.40
C ILE A 545 17.45 -18.05 -8.64
N GLU A 546 18.08 -19.21 -8.43
CA GLU A 546 18.19 -20.25 -9.46
C GLU A 546 17.02 -21.21 -9.31
N LEU A 547 16.15 -21.24 -10.32
CA LEU A 547 15.01 -22.15 -10.37
C LEU A 547 15.45 -23.49 -10.97
N PRO A 548 15.04 -24.63 -10.38
CA PRO A 548 15.28 -25.93 -10.97
C PRO A 548 14.66 -26.00 -12.37
N ASP A 549 15.45 -26.43 -13.36
CA ASP A 549 15.05 -26.64 -14.76
C ASP A 549 14.64 -25.39 -15.58
N GLU A 550 14.33 -24.26 -14.95
CA GLU A 550 13.88 -23.00 -15.60
C GLU A 550 14.98 -21.92 -15.73
N GLY A 551 16.02 -21.98 -14.90
CA GLY A 551 17.15 -21.05 -14.95
C GLY A 551 17.06 -19.91 -13.94
N ALA A 552 17.82 -18.84 -14.17
CA ALA A 552 17.92 -17.74 -13.22
C ALA A 552 16.72 -16.78 -13.30
N LEU A 553 15.96 -16.65 -12.23
CA LEU A 553 14.98 -15.60 -12.05
C LEU A 553 15.59 -14.45 -11.25
N ILE A 554 15.42 -13.23 -11.75
CA ILE A 554 15.99 -12.04 -11.10
C ILE A 554 14.90 -10.97 -10.99
N ALA A 555 14.87 -10.31 -9.83
CA ALA A 555 14.05 -9.16 -9.54
C ALA A 555 14.91 -7.90 -9.39
N SER A 556 14.41 -6.79 -9.94
CA SER A 556 15.07 -5.49 -9.85
C SER A 556 14.08 -4.39 -9.51
N GLY A 557 14.41 -3.64 -8.47
CA GLY A 557 13.63 -2.50 -8.00
C GLY A 557 14.37 -1.21 -8.31
N HIS A 558 13.64 -0.19 -8.74
CA HIS A 558 14.23 1.04 -9.24
C HIS A 558 13.82 2.28 -8.43
N ARG A 559 14.60 3.35 -8.58
CA ARG A 559 14.39 4.63 -7.88
C ARG A 559 13.01 5.23 -8.11
N ASN A 560 12.44 5.04 -9.31
CA ASN A 560 11.11 5.52 -9.67
C ASN A 560 9.96 4.65 -9.11
N GLY A 561 10.27 3.64 -8.28
CA GLY A 561 9.29 2.76 -7.66
C GLY A 561 8.83 1.58 -8.53
N THR A 562 9.47 1.35 -9.68
CA THR A 562 9.14 0.22 -10.57
C THR A 562 9.88 -1.05 -10.14
N LEU A 563 9.19 -2.19 -10.21
CA LEU A 563 9.67 -3.54 -10.00
C LEU A 563 9.63 -4.30 -11.33
N TYR A 564 10.78 -4.81 -11.76
CA TYR A 564 10.91 -5.69 -12.92
C TYR A 564 11.31 -7.11 -12.52
N LEU A 565 10.74 -8.09 -13.21
CA LEU A 565 11.21 -9.47 -13.24
C LEU A 565 11.76 -9.80 -14.61
N TRP A 566 12.80 -10.64 -14.66
CA TRP A 566 13.38 -11.09 -15.92
C TRP A 566 14.12 -12.43 -15.77
N MET A 567 14.21 -13.19 -16.86
CA MET A 567 14.98 -14.43 -16.95
C MET A 567 16.03 -14.29 -18.05
N PRO A 568 17.32 -14.18 -17.71
CA PRO A 568 18.38 -13.92 -18.70
C PRO A 568 18.45 -14.93 -19.84
N ASP A 569 18.16 -16.20 -19.54
CA ASP A 569 18.28 -17.31 -20.48
C ASP A 569 17.04 -17.46 -21.39
N SER A 570 15.92 -16.81 -21.06
CA SER A 570 14.68 -16.84 -21.86
C SER A 570 14.78 -16.06 -23.17
N GLY A 571 15.64 -15.04 -23.21
CA GLY A 571 15.71 -14.06 -24.30
C GLY A 571 14.66 -12.95 -24.21
N ASP A 572 13.72 -13.03 -23.27
CA ASP A 572 12.72 -12.01 -23.02
C ASP A 572 13.30 -10.83 -22.22
N GLY A 573 12.83 -9.63 -22.54
CA GLY A 573 13.21 -8.42 -21.82
C GLY A 573 12.59 -8.36 -20.42
N PRO A 574 13.06 -7.43 -19.56
CA PRO A 574 12.48 -7.23 -18.25
C PRO A 574 11.00 -6.84 -18.31
N LEU A 575 10.18 -7.58 -17.57
CA LEU A 575 8.74 -7.40 -17.42
C LEU A 575 8.44 -6.51 -16.21
N GLU A 576 7.70 -5.43 -16.40
CA GLU A 576 7.20 -4.60 -15.30
C GLU A 576 6.08 -5.34 -14.55
N VAL A 577 6.32 -5.68 -13.28
CA VAL A 577 5.37 -6.46 -12.47
C VAL A 577 4.59 -5.59 -11.48
N ALA A 578 5.21 -4.50 -11.02
CA ALA A 578 4.54 -3.52 -10.18
C ALA A 578 5.19 -2.14 -10.29
N ARG A 579 4.41 -1.09 -10.09
CA ARG A 579 4.90 0.28 -9.95
C ARG A 579 4.13 0.98 -8.85
N ARG A 580 4.86 1.62 -7.94
CA ARG A 580 4.29 2.53 -6.94
C ARG A 580 5.01 3.87 -6.98
N ARG A 581 4.37 4.92 -6.46
CA ARG A 581 4.94 6.28 -6.49
C ARG A 581 6.24 6.41 -5.68
N PRO A 582 6.35 5.82 -4.47
CA PRO A 582 7.58 5.93 -3.69
C PRO A 582 8.70 5.06 -4.26
N LYS A 583 9.93 5.34 -3.81
CA LYS A 583 11.09 4.50 -4.17
C LYS A 583 10.93 3.09 -3.60
N LEU A 584 11.25 2.09 -4.40
CA LEU A 584 11.37 0.70 -3.97
C LEU A 584 12.71 0.50 -3.24
N THR A 585 12.68 0.01 -2.00
CA THR A 585 13.85 0.01 -1.10
C THR A 585 14.34 -1.38 -0.72
N GLY A 586 13.47 -2.39 -0.68
CA GLY A 586 13.84 -3.77 -0.34
C GLY A 586 13.23 -4.80 -1.28
N LEU A 587 14.00 -5.86 -1.57
CA LEU A 587 13.58 -7.01 -2.37
C LEU A 587 14.16 -8.31 -1.83
N ALA A 588 13.34 -9.35 -1.82
CA ALA A 588 13.75 -10.72 -1.54
C ALA A 588 13.05 -11.71 -2.47
N LEU A 589 13.80 -12.67 -3.01
CA LEU A 589 13.31 -13.83 -3.76
C LEU A 589 13.76 -15.09 -3.02
N THR A 590 12.85 -16.04 -2.82
CA THR A 590 13.18 -17.34 -2.21
C THR A 590 12.29 -18.46 -2.71
N ALA A 591 12.80 -19.68 -2.68
CA ALA A 591 11.99 -20.88 -2.92
C ALA A 591 11.44 -21.35 -1.58
N THR A 592 10.13 -21.58 -1.53
CA THR A 592 9.41 -22.05 -0.34
C THR A 592 8.77 -23.41 -0.60
N ALA A 593 8.24 -24.05 0.44
CA ALA A 593 7.44 -25.26 0.26
C ALA A 593 6.18 -25.03 -0.62
N ALA A 594 5.66 -23.79 -0.63
CA ALA A 594 4.52 -23.37 -1.44
C ALA A 594 4.91 -22.94 -2.87
N GLY A 595 6.19 -22.70 -3.17
CA GLY A 595 6.62 -22.20 -4.48
C GLY A 595 7.57 -21.02 -4.36
N THR A 596 7.88 -20.40 -5.49
CA THR A 596 8.79 -19.24 -5.51
C THR A 596 8.03 -18.00 -5.03
N ALA A 597 8.52 -17.41 -3.95
CA ALA A 597 7.94 -16.22 -3.36
C ALA A 597 8.82 -15.00 -3.59
N LEU A 598 8.19 -13.86 -3.88
CA LEU A 598 8.82 -12.54 -3.99
C LEU A 598 8.25 -11.64 -2.91
N ALA A 599 9.11 -10.91 -2.20
CA ALA A 599 8.71 -9.83 -1.30
C ALA A 599 9.34 -8.51 -1.77
N ALA A 600 8.55 -7.44 -1.77
CA ALA A 600 9.00 -6.09 -2.09
C ALA A 600 8.45 -5.09 -1.07
N CYS A 601 9.27 -4.12 -0.68
CA CYS A 601 8.82 -2.97 0.10
C CYS A 601 9.17 -1.65 -0.59
N TRP A 602 8.24 -0.71 -0.46
CA TRP A 602 8.39 0.68 -0.83
C TRP A 602 8.35 1.55 0.42
N ARG A 603 8.66 2.83 0.23
CA ARG A 603 8.41 3.89 1.22
C ARG A 603 6.92 4.27 1.30
N ASP A 604 6.05 3.28 1.53
CA ASP A 604 4.59 3.44 1.71
C ASP A 604 3.99 2.49 2.75
N ASP A 605 4.77 2.09 3.76
CA ASP A 605 4.36 1.27 4.92
C ASP A 605 3.81 -0.14 4.59
N VAL A 606 3.76 -0.51 3.31
CA VAL A 606 3.20 -1.76 2.81
C VAL A 606 4.28 -2.66 2.23
N VAL A 607 4.26 -3.94 2.62
CA VAL A 607 5.06 -4.99 2.00
C VAL A 607 4.17 -5.81 1.08
N ALA A 608 4.53 -5.86 -0.21
CA ALA A 608 3.84 -6.70 -1.18
C ALA A 608 4.56 -8.05 -1.31
N LEU A 609 3.77 -9.11 -1.43
CA LEU A 609 4.20 -10.50 -1.54
C LEU A 609 3.55 -11.14 -2.77
N TRP A 610 4.31 -11.91 -3.53
CA TRP A 610 3.80 -12.68 -4.67
C TRP A 610 4.17 -14.15 -4.56
N ASP A 611 3.25 -15.01 -4.97
CA ASP A 611 3.56 -16.38 -5.40
C ASP A 611 3.75 -16.35 -6.91
N ILE A 612 4.98 -16.56 -7.37
CA ILE A 612 5.35 -16.37 -8.78
C ILE A 612 4.66 -17.38 -9.71
N ALA A 613 4.40 -18.60 -9.21
CA ALA A 613 3.83 -19.67 -10.02
C ALA A 613 2.33 -19.47 -10.30
N SER A 614 1.57 -19.03 -9.30
CA SER A 614 0.14 -18.71 -9.44
C SER A 614 -0.12 -17.29 -9.94
N GLY A 615 0.85 -16.38 -9.77
CA GLY A 615 0.70 -14.96 -10.06
C GLY A 615 -0.07 -14.19 -8.97
N GLU A 616 -0.46 -14.84 -7.87
CA GLU A 616 -1.19 -14.17 -6.80
C GLU A 616 -0.33 -13.16 -6.05
N ARG A 617 -0.97 -12.08 -5.61
CA ARG A 617 -0.35 -10.98 -4.85
C ARG A 617 -1.13 -10.70 -3.58
N ALA A 618 -0.39 -10.50 -2.49
CA ALA A 618 -0.91 -10.02 -1.22
C ALA A 618 -0.15 -8.77 -0.79
N ASP A 619 -0.87 -7.72 -0.39
CA ASP A 619 -0.30 -6.52 0.21
C ASP A 619 -0.54 -6.56 1.73
N LEU A 620 0.54 -6.37 2.51
CA LEU A 620 0.54 -6.37 3.96
C LEU A 620 0.89 -4.97 4.47
N ASP A 621 -0.05 -4.32 5.16
CA ASP A 621 0.24 -3.15 5.98
C ASP A 621 0.86 -3.63 7.29
N LEU A 622 2.19 -3.56 7.36
CA LEU A 622 2.97 -3.94 8.53
C LEU A 622 3.36 -2.71 9.36
N GLY A 623 2.74 -1.57 9.05
CA GLY A 623 3.04 -0.29 9.66
C GLY A 623 4.35 0.32 9.17
N PRO A 624 4.64 1.51 9.68
CA PRO A 624 5.69 2.33 9.12
C PRO A 624 7.11 1.88 9.47
N GLY A 625 8.07 2.41 8.72
CA GLY A 625 9.49 2.31 9.07
C GLY A 625 10.27 1.17 8.42
N ILE A 626 9.63 0.45 7.51
CA ILE A 626 10.22 -0.66 6.78
C ILE A 626 11.06 -0.10 5.64
N THR A 627 12.36 -0.34 5.71
CA THR A 627 13.34 0.10 4.70
C THR A 627 13.89 -1.04 3.86
N ASP A 628 13.87 -2.27 4.39
CA ASP A 628 14.36 -3.45 3.69
C ASP A 628 13.59 -4.70 4.15
N VAL A 629 13.61 -5.75 3.34
CA VAL A 629 12.91 -7.03 3.59
C VAL A 629 13.79 -8.23 3.28
N ARG A 630 13.62 -9.30 4.05
CA ARG A 630 14.21 -10.63 3.79
C ARG A 630 13.15 -11.69 3.95
N LEU A 631 13.18 -12.70 3.11
CA LEU A 631 12.23 -13.81 3.14
C LEU A 631 12.99 -15.13 3.12
N ASP A 632 12.64 -16.04 4.03
CA ASP A 632 13.23 -17.39 4.10
C ASP A 632 12.33 -18.48 3.50
N GLU A 633 12.85 -19.70 3.39
CA GLU A 633 12.15 -20.87 2.84
C GLU A 633 10.91 -21.31 3.64
N ASP A 634 10.83 -20.91 4.91
CA ASP A 634 9.74 -21.20 5.85
C ASP A 634 8.65 -20.10 5.84
N LEU A 635 8.70 -19.16 4.89
CA LEU A 635 7.83 -17.99 4.83
C LEU A 635 7.91 -17.11 6.10
N ARG A 636 9.11 -16.97 6.67
CA ARG A 636 9.39 -15.91 7.65
C ARG A 636 9.91 -14.68 6.93
N LEU A 637 9.10 -13.63 6.97
CA LEU A 637 9.45 -12.31 6.49
C LEU A 637 10.15 -11.54 7.61
N THR A 638 11.42 -11.20 7.43
CA THR A 638 12.10 -10.24 8.29
C THR A 638 11.98 -8.84 7.67
N VAL A 639 11.32 -7.93 8.38
CA VAL A 639 11.25 -6.51 8.00
C VAL A 639 12.28 -5.71 8.80
N CYS A 640 13.03 -4.85 8.11
CA CYS A 640 14.16 -4.11 8.67
C CYS A 640 13.94 -2.60 8.56
N GLY A 641 14.32 -1.87 9.60
CA GLY A 641 14.14 -0.42 9.71
C GLY A 641 15.27 0.22 10.50
N PRO A 642 15.27 1.55 10.66
CA PRO A 642 16.37 2.29 11.30
C PRO A 642 16.65 1.88 12.74
N SER A 643 15.60 1.45 13.45
CA SER A 643 15.61 1.17 14.87
C SER A 643 15.62 -0.33 15.22
N GLY A 644 15.77 -1.21 14.22
CA GLY A 644 15.77 -2.65 14.45
C GLY A 644 15.09 -3.47 13.35
N HIS A 645 14.62 -4.67 13.72
CA HIS A 645 13.93 -5.58 12.81
C HIS A 645 12.82 -6.35 13.52
N ALA A 646 11.83 -6.79 12.75
CA ALA A 646 10.79 -7.70 13.19
C ALA A 646 10.74 -8.94 12.29
N VAL A 647 10.54 -10.10 12.90
CA VAL A 647 10.36 -11.36 12.18
C VAL A 647 8.89 -11.71 12.21
N VAL A 648 8.30 -11.83 11.02
CA VAL A 648 6.89 -12.07 10.78
C VAL A 648 6.73 -13.44 10.15
N ARG A 649 5.96 -14.33 10.78
CA ARG A 649 5.54 -15.60 10.17
C ARG A 649 4.35 -15.32 9.27
N LEU A 650 4.45 -15.74 8.03
CA LEU A 650 3.37 -15.65 7.07
C LEU A 650 2.60 -16.98 6.98
N ASP A 651 1.33 -16.91 6.61
CA ASP A 651 0.49 -18.06 6.29
C ASP A 651 0.17 -18.06 4.79
N ALA A 652 0.65 -19.06 4.06
CA ALA A 652 0.56 -19.09 2.60
C ALA A 652 -0.88 -19.20 2.09
N ASP A 653 -1.71 -19.99 2.76
CA ASP A 653 -3.09 -20.25 2.34
C ASP A 653 -3.95 -19.02 2.63
N ALA A 654 -3.69 -18.31 3.74
CA ALA A 654 -4.35 -17.03 4.02
C ALA A 654 -3.86 -15.88 3.12
N LEU A 655 -2.58 -15.86 2.76
CA LEU A 655 -2.02 -14.85 1.85
C LEU A 655 -2.53 -15.01 0.42
N TRP A 656 -2.59 -16.24 -0.07
CA TRP A 656 -2.90 -16.57 -1.46
C TRP A 656 -4.04 -17.59 -1.54
N PRO A 657 -5.28 -17.18 -1.19
CA PRO A 657 -6.41 -18.08 -1.01
C PRO A 657 -6.86 -18.75 -2.32
N ALA A 658 -6.59 -18.16 -3.48
CA ALA A 658 -6.90 -18.77 -4.77
C ALA A 658 -5.68 -19.41 -5.45
N ARG A 659 -4.54 -19.51 -4.78
CA ARG A 659 -3.33 -20.12 -5.32
C ARG A 659 -3.58 -21.50 -5.94
N GLU A 660 -4.26 -22.40 -5.23
CA GLU A 660 -4.58 -23.75 -5.75
C GLU A 660 -5.53 -23.71 -6.94
N LEU A 661 -6.44 -22.73 -6.98
CA LEU A 661 -7.33 -22.48 -8.10
C LEU A 661 -6.53 -22.02 -9.32
N MET A 662 -5.67 -21.01 -9.13
CA MET A 662 -4.84 -20.41 -10.17
C MET A 662 -3.84 -21.40 -10.76
N LEU A 663 -3.19 -22.22 -9.93
CA LEU A 663 -2.31 -23.30 -10.41
C LEU A 663 -3.05 -24.33 -11.25
N ARG A 664 -4.32 -24.59 -10.94
CA ARG A 664 -5.18 -25.43 -11.78
C ARG A 664 -5.52 -24.71 -13.08
N VAL A 665 -5.90 -23.44 -13.05
CA VAL A 665 -6.27 -22.64 -14.24
C VAL A 665 -5.09 -22.53 -15.22
N VAL A 666 -3.87 -22.26 -14.75
CA VAL A 666 -2.65 -22.24 -15.57
C VAL A 666 -2.38 -23.63 -16.18
N SER A 667 -2.72 -24.71 -15.47
CA SER A 667 -2.66 -26.06 -16.03
C SER A 667 -3.76 -26.33 -17.08
N PHE A 668 -4.90 -25.61 -17.02
CA PHE A 668 -6.03 -25.70 -17.95
C PHE A 668 -5.79 -24.97 -19.28
N GLU A 669 -5.06 -23.85 -19.30
CA GLU A 669 -4.72 -23.11 -20.53
C GLU A 669 -3.98 -23.95 -21.58
N ASN A 670 -3.27 -24.99 -21.14
CA ASN A 670 -2.63 -25.95 -22.05
C ASN A 670 -3.62 -26.85 -22.81
N ALA A 671 -4.91 -26.83 -22.50
CA ALA A 671 -5.87 -27.80 -23.03
C ALA A 671 -6.86 -27.29 -24.10
N ALA A 672 -7.40 -26.07 -24.08
CA ALA A 672 -8.25 -25.57 -25.17
C ALA A 672 -8.71 -24.12 -25.01
N CYS A 673 -8.41 -23.26 -25.98
CA CYS A 673 -9.31 -22.17 -26.35
C CYS A 673 -9.26 -21.93 -27.86
N ALA A 674 -10.43 -21.91 -28.51
CA ALA A 674 -10.60 -21.66 -29.94
C ALA A 674 -11.29 -20.31 -30.18
N THR A 675 -10.75 -19.26 -29.57
CA THR A 675 -11.09 -17.86 -29.86
C THR A 675 -9.80 -17.08 -30.00
N ASP A 676 -9.74 -16.10 -30.92
CA ASP A 676 -8.61 -15.17 -31.11
C ASP A 676 -8.32 -14.25 -29.89
N ALA A 677 -8.89 -14.55 -28.72
CA ALA A 677 -8.61 -13.87 -27.46
C ALA A 677 -7.40 -14.53 -26.77
N ASP A 678 -6.57 -13.70 -26.14
CA ASP A 678 -5.50 -14.15 -25.25
C ASP A 678 -6.08 -15.13 -24.21
N PRO A 679 -5.60 -16.40 -24.17
CA PRO A 679 -6.15 -17.46 -23.32
C PRO A 679 -6.10 -17.10 -21.82
N GLU A 680 -5.25 -16.15 -21.43
CA GLU A 680 -5.11 -15.71 -20.04
C GLU A 680 -6.16 -14.68 -19.61
N VAL A 681 -6.97 -14.14 -20.53
CA VAL A 681 -7.88 -13.02 -20.22
C VAL A 681 -8.94 -13.41 -19.20
N VAL A 682 -9.67 -14.50 -19.43
CA VAL A 682 -10.74 -14.96 -18.52
C VAL A 682 -10.17 -15.40 -17.15
N PRO A 683 -9.11 -16.22 -17.08
CA PRO A 683 -8.38 -16.52 -15.84
C PRO A 683 -7.97 -15.29 -15.02
N ARG A 684 -7.32 -14.31 -15.66
CA ARG A 684 -6.89 -13.07 -14.99
C ARG A 684 -8.09 -12.27 -14.46
N ARG A 685 -9.25 -12.33 -15.10
CA ARG A 685 -10.46 -11.66 -14.60
C ARG A 685 -11.14 -12.43 -13.47
N LEU A 686 -11.18 -13.76 -13.54
CA LEU A 686 -11.67 -14.60 -12.45
C LEU A 686 -10.85 -14.39 -11.17
N ALA A 687 -9.51 -14.29 -11.29
CA ALA A 687 -8.63 -13.98 -10.17
C ALA A 687 -8.95 -12.62 -9.52
N ARG A 688 -9.24 -11.60 -10.34
CA ARG A 688 -9.61 -10.26 -9.85
C ARG A 688 -10.93 -10.22 -9.09
N LEU A 689 -11.83 -11.20 -9.27
CA LEU A 689 -13.05 -11.31 -8.44
C LEU A 689 -12.74 -11.62 -6.97
N LEU A 690 -11.58 -12.21 -6.69
CA LEU A 690 -11.10 -12.52 -5.34
C LEU A 690 -10.26 -11.37 -4.75
N SER A 691 -10.14 -10.26 -5.48
CA SER A 691 -9.48 -9.05 -4.99
C SER A 691 -10.19 -8.48 -3.77
N TRP A 692 -9.40 -7.95 -2.83
CA TRP A 692 -9.90 -7.19 -1.69
C TRP A 692 -10.35 -5.76 -2.08
N ASP A 693 -9.96 -5.29 -3.28
CA ASP A 693 -10.42 -4.02 -3.84
C ASP A 693 -11.80 -4.19 -4.47
N ALA A 694 -12.82 -3.62 -3.81
CA ALA A 694 -14.21 -3.58 -4.23
C ALA A 694 -14.42 -3.11 -5.67
N ASP A 695 -13.68 -2.08 -6.08
CA ASP A 695 -13.79 -1.48 -7.39
C ASP A 695 -13.12 -2.35 -8.45
N ASP A 696 -12.03 -3.03 -8.09
CA ASP A 696 -11.38 -3.96 -8.99
C ASP A 696 -12.19 -5.23 -9.20
N ALA A 697 -12.74 -5.81 -8.14
CA ALA A 697 -13.65 -6.94 -8.21
C ALA A 697 -14.92 -6.56 -9.00
N ARG A 698 -15.45 -5.35 -8.81
CA ARG A 698 -16.58 -4.82 -9.59
C ARG A 698 -16.27 -4.69 -11.08
N ARG A 699 -15.12 -4.10 -11.43
CA ARG A 699 -14.68 -4.01 -12.84
C ARG A 699 -14.45 -5.40 -13.44
N ALA A 700 -13.89 -6.32 -12.67
CA ALA A 700 -13.66 -7.69 -13.11
C ALA A 700 -14.96 -8.42 -13.43
N ILE A 701 -16.01 -8.27 -12.60
CA ILE A 701 -17.31 -8.85 -12.91
C ILE A 701 -17.98 -8.16 -14.10
N ASP A 702 -17.84 -6.84 -14.28
CA ASP A 702 -18.34 -6.15 -15.48
C ASP A 702 -17.67 -6.68 -16.76
N GLU A 703 -16.36 -6.88 -16.73
CA GLU A 703 -15.60 -7.41 -17.85
C GLU A 703 -15.95 -8.88 -18.13
N LEU A 704 -16.07 -9.71 -17.09
CA LEU A 704 -16.50 -11.11 -17.23
C LEU A 704 -17.94 -11.23 -17.72
N ASP A 705 -18.82 -10.33 -17.29
CA ASP A 705 -20.20 -10.27 -17.74
C ASP A 705 -20.24 -10.07 -19.26
N VAL A 706 -19.50 -9.11 -19.81
CA VAL A 706 -19.41 -8.92 -21.27
C VAL A 706 -18.74 -10.11 -21.98
N LEU A 707 -17.69 -10.68 -21.40
CA LEU A 707 -16.91 -11.76 -22.02
C LEU A 707 -17.64 -13.11 -22.03
N LEU A 708 -18.44 -13.37 -21.00
CA LEU A 708 -19.09 -14.66 -20.75
C LEU A 708 -20.61 -14.59 -20.91
N ASP A 709 -21.19 -13.43 -21.25
CA ASP A 709 -22.64 -13.27 -21.46
C ASP A 709 -23.13 -14.26 -22.52
N PRO A 710 -23.99 -15.22 -22.15
CA PRO A 710 -24.38 -16.30 -23.05
C PRO A 710 -25.51 -15.89 -24.02
N GLY A 711 -25.62 -14.60 -24.37
CA GLY A 711 -26.77 -13.94 -25.02
C GLY A 711 -27.34 -14.57 -26.31
N ARG A 712 -26.75 -15.65 -26.84
CA ARG A 712 -27.40 -16.65 -27.74
C ARG A 712 -26.60 -17.94 -27.97
N GLU A 713 -25.28 -17.95 -27.76
CA GLU A 713 -24.40 -19.11 -27.97
C GLU A 713 -23.47 -19.29 -26.77
N LEU A 714 -23.39 -20.53 -26.26
CA LEU A 714 -22.59 -20.88 -25.08
C LEU A 714 -21.13 -21.12 -25.50
N CYS A 715 -20.21 -20.25 -25.10
CA CYS A 715 -18.78 -20.45 -25.40
C CYS A 715 -18.12 -21.41 -24.40
N SER A 716 -17.05 -22.09 -24.82
CA SER A 716 -16.29 -23.02 -23.94
C SER A 716 -15.70 -22.30 -22.71
N ALA A 717 -15.33 -21.03 -22.85
CA ALA A 717 -14.86 -20.21 -21.73
C ALA A 717 -15.96 -19.99 -20.67
N ALA A 718 -17.22 -19.81 -21.06
CA ALA A 718 -18.35 -19.68 -20.14
C ALA A 718 -18.62 -20.98 -19.38
N VAL A 719 -18.59 -22.13 -20.09
CA VAL A 719 -18.72 -23.46 -19.47
C VAL A 719 -17.64 -23.69 -18.42
N LEU A 720 -16.40 -23.36 -18.73
CA LEU A 720 -15.28 -23.54 -17.79
C LEU A 720 -15.35 -22.55 -16.63
N ALA A 721 -15.63 -21.27 -16.91
CA ALA A 721 -15.73 -20.22 -15.91
C ALA A 721 -16.88 -20.48 -14.91
N PHE A 722 -17.95 -21.17 -15.30
CA PHE A 722 -19.06 -21.52 -14.41
C PHE A 722 -18.61 -22.20 -13.12
N ALA A 723 -17.72 -23.19 -13.20
CA ALA A 723 -17.21 -23.90 -12.01
C ALA A 723 -16.44 -22.98 -11.07
N TYR A 724 -15.73 -21.99 -11.62
CA TYR A 724 -14.98 -21.00 -10.85
C TYR A 724 -15.90 -19.91 -10.27
N LEU A 725 -16.84 -19.38 -11.05
CA LEU A 725 -17.81 -18.37 -10.61
C LEU A 725 -18.70 -18.89 -9.47
N THR A 726 -19.10 -20.16 -9.54
CA THR A 726 -19.87 -20.81 -8.47
C THR A 726 -19.04 -21.02 -7.21
N GLN A 727 -17.78 -21.46 -7.33
CA GLN A 727 -16.87 -21.55 -6.19
C GLN A 727 -16.58 -20.19 -5.57
N ILE A 728 -16.31 -19.16 -6.37
CA ILE A 728 -16.05 -17.78 -5.93
C ILE A 728 -17.30 -17.19 -5.26
N GLY A 729 -18.48 -17.42 -5.84
CA GLY A 729 -19.75 -16.97 -5.27
C GLY A 729 -20.17 -17.73 -4.01
N ALA A 730 -19.73 -18.98 -3.85
CA ALA A 730 -20.01 -19.83 -2.69
C ALA A 730 -18.98 -19.70 -1.55
N ALA A 731 -17.75 -19.26 -1.85
CA ALA A 731 -16.67 -19.15 -0.87
C ALA A 731 -17.04 -18.24 0.30
N VAL A 732 -16.79 -18.73 1.52
CA VAL A 732 -16.93 -17.98 2.78
C VAL A 732 -15.56 -17.42 3.16
N GLY A 733 -15.40 -16.10 3.03
CA GLY A 733 -14.21 -15.36 3.48
C GLY A 733 -13.17 -15.06 2.40
N VAL A 734 -12.62 -13.85 2.51
CA VAL A 734 -11.58 -13.19 1.68
C VAL A 734 -12.10 -12.55 0.37
N GLY A 735 -12.12 -11.21 0.34
CA GLY A 735 -12.33 -10.37 -0.86
C GLY A 735 -13.79 -10.16 -1.31
N ALA A 736 -14.69 -11.12 -1.07
CA ALA A 736 -16.09 -11.04 -1.52
C ALA A 736 -17.04 -10.20 -0.62
N HIS A 737 -16.54 -9.18 0.07
CA HIS A 737 -17.28 -8.42 1.10
C HIS A 737 -18.38 -7.49 0.57
N HIS A 738 -18.67 -7.51 -0.74
CA HIS A 738 -19.75 -6.72 -1.33
C HIS A 738 -20.86 -7.65 -1.79
N CYS A 739 -21.95 -7.68 -1.04
CA CYS A 739 -23.18 -8.40 -1.39
C CYS A 739 -23.61 -8.14 -2.85
N HIS A 740 -23.35 -6.95 -3.39
CA HIS A 740 -23.62 -6.60 -4.79
C HIS A 740 -22.72 -7.30 -5.81
N VAL A 741 -21.40 -7.40 -5.58
CA VAL A 741 -20.47 -8.10 -6.50
C VAL A 741 -20.77 -9.60 -6.46
N ARG A 742 -21.00 -10.14 -5.26
CA ARG A 742 -21.37 -11.53 -5.05
C ARG A 742 -22.65 -11.91 -5.79
N ARG A 743 -23.71 -11.11 -5.68
CA ARG A 743 -24.97 -11.32 -6.41
C ARG A 743 -24.78 -11.27 -7.93
N ARG A 744 -23.89 -10.41 -8.45
CA ARG A 744 -23.59 -10.35 -9.89
C ARG A 744 -22.75 -11.52 -10.39
N VAL A 745 -21.78 -11.99 -9.61
CA VAL A 745 -21.02 -13.24 -9.90
C VAL A 745 -21.98 -14.42 -10.01
N LEU A 746 -22.89 -14.53 -9.05
CA LEU A 746 -23.90 -15.60 -9.01
C LEU A 746 -24.96 -15.41 -10.10
N GLY A 747 -25.35 -14.17 -10.43
CA GLY A 747 -26.24 -13.84 -11.54
C GLY A 747 -25.67 -14.27 -12.90
N LEU A 748 -24.39 -13.99 -13.15
CA LEU A 748 -23.69 -14.48 -14.34
C LEU A 748 -23.62 -16.01 -14.37
N ALA A 749 -23.32 -16.66 -13.24
CA ALA A 749 -23.36 -18.12 -13.15
C ALA A 749 -24.75 -18.69 -13.47
N LEU A 750 -25.83 -18.06 -12.98
CA LEU A 750 -27.21 -18.46 -13.27
C LEU A 750 -27.55 -18.35 -14.77
N ARG A 751 -27.16 -17.24 -15.42
CA ARG A 751 -27.33 -17.08 -16.87
C ARG A 751 -26.58 -18.15 -17.66
N ILE A 752 -25.35 -18.47 -17.25
CA ILE A 752 -24.56 -19.53 -17.91
C ILE A 752 -25.22 -20.90 -17.74
N VAL A 753 -25.72 -21.24 -16.55
CA VAL A 753 -26.45 -22.51 -16.31
C VAL A 753 -27.74 -22.58 -17.12
N ALA A 754 -28.54 -21.50 -17.14
CA ALA A 754 -29.76 -21.46 -17.93
C ALA A 754 -29.48 -21.60 -19.44
N ALA A 755 -28.37 -21.02 -19.91
CA ALA A 755 -27.92 -21.21 -21.28
C ALA A 755 -27.42 -22.65 -21.55
N MET A 756 -26.77 -23.30 -20.57
CA MET A 756 -26.38 -24.72 -20.65
C MET A 756 -27.61 -25.63 -20.83
N ASP A 757 -28.70 -25.35 -20.11
CA ASP A 757 -29.99 -26.08 -20.20
C ASP A 757 -30.67 -25.87 -21.56
N THR A 758 -30.81 -24.62 -22.02
CA THR A 758 -31.51 -24.32 -23.29
C THR A 758 -30.77 -24.78 -24.56
N ALA A 759 -29.47 -25.06 -24.46
CA ALA A 759 -28.67 -25.59 -25.54
C ALA A 759 -28.77 -27.13 -25.68
N GLU A 760 -29.40 -27.81 -24.71
CA GLU A 760 -29.74 -29.24 -24.80
C GLU A 760 -30.73 -29.49 -25.96
N GLY A 761 -30.17 -29.83 -27.13
CA GLY A 761 -30.92 -30.17 -28.34
C GLY A 761 -30.59 -29.35 -29.58
N ARG A 762 -29.63 -28.42 -29.51
CA ARG A 762 -29.22 -27.57 -30.66
C ARG A 762 -27.82 -27.82 -31.21
N ALA A 763 -27.01 -28.68 -30.59
CA ALA A 763 -25.66 -28.98 -31.03
C ALA A 763 -25.66 -29.52 -32.48
N THR A 764 -24.90 -28.87 -33.37
CA THR A 764 -24.82 -29.23 -34.79
C THR A 764 -23.52 -29.93 -35.16
N ASP A 765 -22.45 -29.80 -34.35
CA ASP A 765 -21.14 -30.40 -34.59
C ASP A 765 -20.50 -31.07 -33.34
N ALA A 766 -19.56 -31.99 -33.57
CA ALA A 766 -18.94 -32.85 -32.53
C ALA A 766 -18.14 -32.09 -31.44
N ALA A 767 -17.62 -30.90 -31.75
CA ALA A 767 -16.95 -30.04 -30.77
C ALA A 767 -17.96 -29.40 -29.80
N GLU A 768 -19.15 -29.04 -30.28
CA GLU A 768 -20.25 -28.57 -29.44
C GLU A 768 -20.76 -29.71 -28.54
N GLU A 769 -20.94 -30.92 -29.09
CA GLU A 769 -21.33 -32.10 -28.31
C GLU A 769 -20.36 -32.40 -27.14
N HIS A 770 -19.05 -32.21 -27.33
CA HIS A 770 -18.05 -32.38 -26.28
C HIS A 770 -18.24 -31.38 -25.14
N TRP A 771 -18.38 -30.09 -25.44
CA TRP A 771 -18.59 -29.07 -24.42
C TRP A 771 -19.96 -29.18 -23.73
N HIS A 772 -21.00 -29.64 -24.43
CA HIS A 772 -22.28 -30.02 -23.81
C HIS A 772 -22.16 -31.23 -22.88
N ALA A 773 -21.26 -32.18 -23.15
CA ALA A 773 -20.97 -33.27 -22.23
C ALA A 773 -20.19 -32.79 -20.99
N VAL A 774 -19.19 -31.92 -21.17
CA VAL A 774 -18.45 -31.29 -20.07
C VAL A 774 -19.37 -30.45 -19.18
N ALA A 775 -20.25 -29.66 -19.81
CA ALA A 775 -21.27 -28.86 -19.15
C ALA A 775 -22.18 -29.72 -18.26
N ARG A 776 -22.67 -30.87 -18.77
CA ARG A 776 -23.48 -31.81 -17.99
C ARG A 776 -22.75 -32.41 -16.79
N GLU A 777 -21.49 -32.77 -16.94
CA GLU A 777 -20.70 -33.31 -15.83
C GLU A 777 -20.39 -32.24 -14.77
N MET A 778 -20.15 -30.99 -15.17
CA MET A 778 -20.00 -29.88 -14.24
C MET A 778 -21.29 -29.59 -13.47
N LEU A 779 -22.45 -29.62 -14.12
CA LEU A 779 -23.76 -29.46 -13.46
C LEU A 779 -24.09 -30.59 -12.50
N ARG A 780 -23.64 -31.82 -12.75
CA ARG A 780 -23.77 -32.91 -11.77
C ARG A 780 -22.83 -32.76 -10.59
N GLY A 781 -21.63 -32.23 -10.83
CA GLY A 781 -20.60 -32.02 -9.81
C GLY A 781 -20.95 -30.98 -8.76
N ILE A 782 -21.87 -30.04 -9.04
CA ILE A 782 -22.29 -29.01 -8.08
C ILE A 782 -23.38 -29.50 -7.11
N ILE A 783 -24.19 -30.50 -7.49
CA ILE A 783 -25.31 -31.02 -6.70
C ILE A 783 -24.90 -31.37 -5.25
N PRO A 784 -23.75 -32.00 -4.98
CA PRO A 784 -23.33 -32.31 -3.61
C PRO A 784 -22.97 -31.09 -2.75
N VAL A 785 -22.68 -29.94 -3.36
CA VAL A 785 -22.25 -28.70 -2.67
C VAL A 785 -23.45 -27.78 -2.36
N LEU A 786 -24.56 -27.93 -3.10
CA LEU A 786 -25.76 -27.11 -2.92
C LEU A 786 -26.40 -27.22 -1.52
N PRO A 787 -26.44 -28.39 -0.85
CA PRO A 787 -26.91 -28.48 0.54
C PRO A 787 -26.09 -27.62 1.50
N ASP A 788 -24.76 -27.66 1.39
CA ASP A 788 -23.86 -26.86 2.23
C ASP A 788 -24.13 -25.36 2.03
N MET A 789 -24.27 -24.91 0.77
CA MET A 789 -24.62 -23.52 0.46
C MET A 789 -25.98 -23.06 1.03
N LEU A 790 -26.94 -23.98 1.17
CA LEU A 790 -28.28 -23.70 1.68
C LEU A 790 -28.34 -23.71 3.22
N GLU A 791 -27.35 -24.30 3.89
CA GLU A 791 -27.22 -24.34 5.35
C GLU A 791 -26.33 -23.20 5.91
N GLU A 792 -25.70 -22.40 5.04
CA GLU A 792 -24.84 -21.27 5.40
C GLU A 792 -25.53 -20.15 6.19
N GLU A 793 -24.79 -19.41 7.02
CA GLU A 793 -25.37 -18.32 7.82
C GLU A 793 -25.79 -17.10 6.98
N ASP A 794 -25.11 -16.82 5.86
CA ASP A 794 -25.40 -15.65 5.01
C ASP A 794 -26.65 -15.89 4.11
N PRO A 795 -27.71 -15.07 4.24
CA PRO A 795 -28.90 -15.17 3.40
C PRO A 795 -28.63 -15.05 1.90
N ALA A 796 -27.60 -14.32 1.47
CA ALA A 796 -27.27 -14.20 0.05
C ALA A 796 -26.71 -15.50 -0.53
N THR A 797 -25.89 -16.24 0.22
CA THR A 797 -25.39 -17.58 -0.17
C THR A 797 -26.55 -18.55 -0.31
N ARG A 798 -27.45 -18.57 0.68
CA ARG A 798 -28.61 -19.45 0.70
C ARG A 798 -29.60 -19.13 -0.43
N THR A 799 -29.85 -17.84 -0.68
CA THR A 799 -30.65 -17.37 -1.81
C THR A 799 -30.05 -17.84 -3.14
N ALA A 800 -28.74 -17.70 -3.31
CA ALA A 800 -28.05 -18.14 -4.52
C ALA A 800 -28.05 -19.66 -4.68
N GLY A 801 -27.86 -20.43 -3.60
CA GLY A 801 -28.01 -21.87 -3.59
C GLY A 801 -29.42 -22.28 -4.06
N ALA A 802 -30.46 -21.59 -3.59
CA ALA A 802 -31.84 -21.84 -4.00
C ALA A 802 -32.08 -21.51 -5.49
N LEU A 803 -31.50 -20.43 -6.01
CA LEU A 803 -31.58 -20.06 -7.43
C LEU A 803 -30.77 -21.02 -8.32
N LEU A 804 -29.61 -21.52 -7.89
CA LEU A 804 -28.82 -22.51 -8.63
C LEU A 804 -29.55 -23.85 -8.69
N VAL A 805 -30.21 -24.26 -7.60
CA VAL A 805 -31.12 -25.41 -7.59
C VAL A 805 -32.28 -25.21 -8.59
N ALA A 806 -32.83 -23.99 -8.72
CA ALA A 806 -33.86 -23.67 -9.71
C ALA A 806 -33.41 -23.87 -11.16
N ALA A 807 -32.12 -23.64 -11.42
CA ALA A 807 -31.50 -23.67 -12.73
C ALA A 807 -31.07 -25.09 -13.18
N LEU A 808 -31.02 -26.08 -12.27
CA LEU A 808 -30.69 -27.48 -12.61
C LEU A 808 -31.75 -28.09 -13.54
N PRO A 809 -31.42 -28.93 -14.54
CA PRO A 809 -32.38 -29.46 -15.51
C PRO A 809 -33.49 -30.36 -14.91
N GLU A 810 -33.22 -31.19 -13.91
CA GLU A 810 -34.16 -32.25 -13.46
C GLU A 810 -35.10 -31.82 -12.31
N ARG A 811 -36.38 -31.55 -12.62
CA ARG A 811 -37.41 -31.03 -11.69
C ARG A 811 -37.53 -31.77 -10.35
N ASP A 812 -37.42 -33.10 -10.34
CA ASP A 812 -37.61 -33.91 -9.13
C ASP A 812 -36.40 -33.81 -8.18
N GLU A 813 -35.19 -33.64 -8.70
CA GLU A 813 -33.99 -33.38 -7.90
C GLU A 813 -33.99 -31.96 -7.33
N ARG A 814 -34.56 -30.97 -8.07
CA ARG A 814 -34.73 -29.58 -7.59
C ARG A 814 -35.56 -29.54 -6.30
N ALA A 815 -36.73 -30.19 -6.32
CA ALA A 815 -37.69 -30.11 -5.23
C ALA A 815 -37.18 -30.80 -3.95
N ASP A 816 -36.47 -31.92 -4.08
CA ASP A 816 -35.99 -32.67 -2.93
C ASP A 816 -34.83 -31.99 -2.19
N VAL A 817 -33.88 -31.37 -2.90
CA VAL A 817 -32.77 -30.58 -2.29
C VAL A 817 -33.33 -29.35 -1.60
N LEU A 818 -34.23 -28.62 -2.27
CA LEU A 818 -34.80 -27.37 -1.78
C LEU A 818 -35.76 -27.59 -0.59
N LEU A 819 -36.62 -28.62 -0.63
CA LEU A 819 -37.56 -28.93 0.46
C LEU A 819 -36.86 -29.48 1.71
N ARG A 820 -35.74 -30.21 1.56
CA ARG A 820 -34.95 -30.69 2.71
C ARG A 820 -34.21 -29.55 3.40
N ALA A 821 -33.64 -28.62 2.63
CA ALA A 821 -32.91 -27.48 3.17
C ALA A 821 -33.81 -26.40 3.79
N LEU A 822 -35.00 -26.16 3.23
CA LEU A 822 -35.92 -25.09 3.68
C LEU A 822 -36.96 -25.54 4.73
N ALA A 823 -36.98 -26.82 5.10
CA ALA A 823 -37.93 -27.38 6.06
C ALA A 823 -37.84 -26.81 7.49
N ALA A 824 -36.88 -25.92 7.77
CA ALA A 824 -36.72 -25.24 9.06
C ALA A 824 -37.50 -23.92 9.19
N GLY A 825 -38.12 -23.42 8.11
CA GLY A 825 -38.83 -22.14 8.14
C GLY A 825 -37.87 -20.95 8.27
N ASP A 826 -37.04 -20.75 7.24
CA ASP A 826 -36.12 -19.62 7.14
C ASP A 826 -36.89 -18.29 7.26
N PRO A 827 -36.54 -17.40 8.21
CA PRO A 827 -37.22 -16.11 8.36
C PRO A 827 -36.88 -15.12 7.25
N ASP A 828 -35.88 -15.40 6.40
CA ASP A 828 -35.42 -14.45 5.39
C ASP A 828 -36.35 -14.42 4.15
N PRO A 829 -36.93 -13.24 3.84
CA PRO A 829 -37.84 -13.09 2.70
C PRO A 829 -37.16 -13.25 1.34
N GLU A 830 -35.84 -13.03 1.23
CA GLU A 830 -35.05 -13.22 0.01
C GLU A 830 -34.94 -14.72 -0.33
N VAL A 831 -34.60 -15.53 0.67
CA VAL A 831 -34.49 -16.99 0.54
C VAL A 831 -35.86 -17.60 0.21
N ALA A 832 -36.93 -17.14 0.86
CA ALA A 832 -38.30 -17.58 0.59
C ALA A 832 -38.75 -17.22 -0.84
N ALA A 833 -38.38 -16.04 -1.34
CA ALA A 833 -38.68 -15.61 -2.70
C ALA A 833 -37.93 -16.43 -3.75
N ALA A 834 -36.63 -16.69 -3.54
CA ALA A 834 -35.83 -17.56 -4.41
C ALA A 834 -36.39 -18.99 -4.44
N ALA A 835 -36.81 -19.51 -3.28
CA ALA A 835 -37.43 -20.82 -3.20
C ALA A 835 -38.78 -20.90 -3.93
N ALA A 836 -39.61 -19.86 -3.81
CA ALA A 836 -40.88 -19.78 -4.52
C ALA A 836 -40.69 -19.72 -6.04
N LEU A 837 -39.65 -19.02 -6.50
CA LEU A 837 -39.23 -18.99 -7.90
C LEU A 837 -38.74 -20.38 -8.36
N ALA A 838 -37.92 -21.04 -7.55
CA ALA A 838 -37.37 -22.37 -7.81
C ALA A 838 -38.45 -23.46 -7.93
N LEU A 839 -39.54 -23.34 -7.16
CA LEU A 839 -40.69 -24.24 -7.21
C LEU A 839 -41.72 -23.86 -8.28
N ALA A 840 -41.43 -22.86 -9.13
CA ALA A 840 -42.28 -22.36 -10.20
C ALA A 840 -43.70 -21.95 -9.71
N LEU A 841 -43.82 -21.37 -8.51
CA LEU A 841 -45.11 -20.96 -7.95
C LEU A 841 -45.71 -19.70 -8.59
N GLY A 842 -45.10 -19.16 -9.66
CA GLY A 842 -45.68 -18.13 -10.51
C GLY A 842 -45.95 -16.79 -9.82
N ASP A 843 -45.08 -16.39 -8.87
CA ASP A 843 -45.32 -15.22 -8.05
C ASP A 843 -44.49 -14.01 -8.53
N ALA A 844 -45.13 -13.08 -9.25
CA ALA A 844 -44.53 -11.81 -9.64
C ALA A 844 -43.97 -11.05 -8.42
N THR A 845 -44.56 -11.27 -7.25
CA THR A 845 -44.15 -10.69 -5.97
C THR A 845 -42.80 -11.24 -5.50
N ALA A 846 -42.44 -12.48 -5.85
CA ALA A 846 -41.13 -13.07 -5.52
C ALA A 846 -40.00 -12.43 -6.34
N VAL A 847 -40.25 -12.17 -7.63
CA VAL A 847 -39.26 -11.50 -8.48
C VAL A 847 -39.05 -10.05 -8.02
N ASP A 848 -40.12 -9.34 -7.67
CA ASP A 848 -40.03 -7.98 -7.13
C ASP A 848 -39.29 -7.95 -5.77
N THR A 849 -39.41 -9.01 -4.96
CA THR A 849 -38.69 -9.15 -3.69
C THR A 849 -37.19 -9.34 -3.92
N LEU A 850 -36.78 -10.21 -4.85
CA LEU A 850 -35.37 -10.44 -5.20
C LEU A 850 -34.73 -9.22 -5.88
N VAL A 851 -35.47 -8.52 -6.75
CA VAL A 851 -35.01 -7.26 -7.35
C VAL A 851 -34.82 -6.18 -6.29
N SER A 852 -35.75 -6.08 -5.33
CA SER A 852 -35.61 -5.15 -4.20
C SER A 852 -34.43 -5.51 -3.29
N ALA A 853 -34.07 -6.79 -3.21
CA ALA A 853 -32.87 -7.26 -2.51
C ALA A 853 -31.58 -6.96 -3.29
N GLY A 854 -31.65 -6.68 -4.59
CA GLY A 854 -30.51 -6.27 -5.42
C GLY A 854 -30.06 -7.30 -6.46
N TRP A 855 -30.89 -8.29 -6.78
CA TRP A 855 -30.71 -9.17 -7.94
C TRP A 855 -31.15 -8.49 -9.23
N GLU A 856 -30.46 -8.76 -10.33
CA GLU A 856 -30.87 -8.20 -11.62
C GLU A 856 -32.07 -8.94 -12.17
N ARG A 857 -33.05 -8.18 -12.68
CA ARG A 857 -34.27 -8.75 -13.26
C ARG A 857 -33.95 -9.69 -14.43
N ALA A 858 -32.93 -9.37 -15.22
CA ALA A 858 -32.49 -10.16 -16.36
C ALA A 858 -31.99 -11.57 -15.96
N ASP A 859 -31.25 -11.68 -14.86
CA ASP A 859 -30.77 -12.96 -14.34
C ASP A 859 -31.94 -13.84 -13.88
N LEU A 860 -32.92 -13.25 -13.19
CA LEU A 860 -34.11 -13.96 -12.72
C LEU A 860 -35.04 -14.37 -13.86
N ASP A 861 -35.19 -13.53 -14.88
CA ASP A 861 -35.99 -13.82 -16.07
C ASP A 861 -35.33 -14.91 -16.96
N SER A 862 -34.02 -15.17 -16.79
CA SER A 862 -33.29 -16.24 -17.49
C SER A 862 -33.59 -17.65 -16.96
N LEU A 863 -34.12 -17.75 -15.73
CA LEU A 863 -34.47 -19.02 -15.14
C LEU A 863 -35.61 -19.71 -15.89
N PRO A 864 -35.65 -21.06 -15.88
CA PRO A 864 -36.71 -21.80 -16.58
C PRO A 864 -38.10 -21.41 -16.06
N GLN A 865 -38.89 -20.71 -16.88
CA GLN A 865 -40.28 -20.36 -16.58
C GLN A 865 -41.15 -21.63 -16.67
N GLY A 866 -41.48 -22.23 -15.52
CA GLY A 866 -42.38 -23.38 -15.47
C GLY A 866 -43.83 -23.02 -15.82
N GLY A 867 -44.46 -23.84 -16.66
CA GLY A 867 -45.93 -23.88 -16.83
C GLY A 867 -46.61 -24.86 -15.90
#